data_AF-A0A6F9DPI4-F1
#
_entry.id   AF-A0A6F9DPI4-F1
#
_cell.length_a   1.000
_cell.length_b   1.000
_cell.length_c   1.000
_cell.angle_alpha   90.00
_cell.angle_beta   90.00
_cell.angle_gamma   90.00
#
_symmetry.space_group_name_H-M   'P 1'
#
loop_
_entity.id
_entity.type
_entity.pdbx_description
1 polymer ?
#
loop_
_entity_poly.entity_id
_entity_poly.type
_entity_poly.pdbx_seq_one_letter_code
_entity_poly.pdbx_strand_id
1 'polypeptide(L)'
;MAVSGGQKFFHSLILLFLCIGIYTVRFDTEEDKCVMTYMYEYPQYAKVPLDPNIESAFSKYNLYLYGEGQYFERVKNLQLHGVPVLYIPGHGGSYKQARSIGSVLLWKNIHKPGVNHFNVFTVDLNGELVGFYGGTLEAQTHFLHFCIQKILSLYTADPRPRSVAVVAHSMGGIIARGVFTLPHFDPRSISTIIMLATPNLSPVINVDKYIAEYYEKVNCYWLVHAAGLKDVSIVSIGGGPRDYQVPQAITRLPLNSSKNTYSTLATAVPKVHVSTEHQTIVWCNQLVLVTARFLVDMLSTDTKQLTSDVTKRTRLMNYHFRQNPGSGVIPKSDSPRKVRLSPTYHWSEVDEYFWSFDKDAAGQGTYFTFSIDKLVETNSPNFVSRTDSKREKWIIACKMDKGSKCTEGFDLSGQAFSTPKYRIIHLDLVELKEQGFTQIIYPMTKSSPTKVLDVNSLSDLEKITTVPVPHVFSNLWTWNKGYLFDITDDTSTSRFYYQIKLDGFQNIYQAFKLTAHGSFETQHLRVQVPWDDGQTIYAENSVVASLHSIPMNMNQSVVLHVYSDSSDPLSLEVKVDFFQVLGGIVRNLGVSLPVYVLANIIQTFMFQLNQVQAGKPCYAIVDAVEVTSKPYKVQPFMSMLKAVYFKPTFAAIWAVSMLPRPDMIILEQDNQQWFNFAPLFLFLFATELFAVIRVILTLVMLLVSPILFRLYKLPYVGSLKDSSMVKFILHSLVLAVCTSKCSSFAFLYMFIASFLNVCFLKKTALLNPAKKPPLPEKQSDEAQPSDLEVKDGEPQDGSEGNAEPAGATGDKQSDDDGSKVEESKKERPITNEPDRTSPEEDCFSVNCILLHLWLWLFLFSLPSLGVLIINFRAEMKLPRDPLILQATIASLLFIIQSMFPGYDGIKTSKLRLLSWFKFPIMVLMVVFSSHSLHRAPWFILAYLGLHTVTQII
;
A
#
# COMPACT_ATOMS: atom_id res chain seq x y z
N MET A 1 32.32 18.39 20.10
CA MET A 1 31.45 19.02 19.06
C MET A 1 31.21 18.12 17.84
N ALA A 2 32.19 17.38 17.32
CA ALA A 2 32.02 16.52 16.11
C ALA A 2 30.95 15.41 16.24
N VAL A 3 30.81 14.77 17.40
CA VAL A 3 29.80 13.69 17.63
C VAL A 3 28.36 14.22 17.59
N SER A 4 28.10 15.40 18.18
CA SER A 4 26.78 16.06 18.15
C SER A 4 26.40 16.53 16.74
N GLY A 5 27.39 16.94 15.93
CA GLY A 5 27.18 17.27 14.52
C GLY A 5 26.77 16.06 13.68
N GLY A 6 27.43 14.91 13.88
CA GLY A 6 27.13 13.67 13.16
C GLY A 6 25.73 13.13 13.42
N GLN A 7 25.25 13.18 14.66
CA GLN A 7 23.89 12.74 15.00
C GLN A 7 22.81 13.64 14.38
N LYS A 8 22.96 14.96 14.46
CA LYS A 8 22.02 15.91 13.84
C LYS A 8 21.95 15.73 12.32
N PHE A 9 23.09 15.48 11.69
CA PHE A 9 23.16 15.15 10.27
C PHE A 9 22.38 13.86 9.94
N PHE A 10 22.56 12.80 10.73
CA PHE A 10 21.85 11.54 10.55
C PHE A 10 20.32 11.67 10.67
N HIS A 11 19.82 12.35 11.70
CA HIS A 11 18.38 12.62 11.88
C HIS A 11 17.81 13.44 10.72
N SER A 12 18.53 14.49 10.30
CA SER A 12 18.14 15.32 9.14
C SER A 12 18.08 14.51 7.84
N LEU A 13 19.01 13.56 7.65
CA LEU A 13 19.03 12.67 6.49
C LEU A 13 17.83 11.70 6.49
N ILE A 14 17.47 11.12 7.63
CA ILE A 14 16.29 10.25 7.74
C ILE A 14 15.01 11.02 7.44
N LEU A 15 14.88 12.23 7.98
CA LEU A 15 13.73 13.09 7.72
C LEU A 15 13.65 13.44 6.22
N LEU A 16 14.78 13.75 5.60
CA LEU A 16 14.86 13.98 4.16
C LEU A 16 14.39 12.74 3.37
N PHE A 17 14.80 11.53 3.74
CA PHE A 17 14.35 10.29 3.09
C PHE A 17 12.85 10.05 3.26
N LEU A 18 12.29 10.33 4.43
CA LEU A 18 10.83 10.26 4.64
C LEU A 18 10.11 11.27 3.75
N CYS A 19 10.57 12.52 3.71
CA CYS A 19 10.01 13.57 2.86
C CYS A 19 10.10 13.21 1.37
N ILE A 20 11.23 12.67 0.92
CA ILE A 20 11.40 12.17 -0.45
C ILE A 20 10.40 11.05 -0.72
N GLY A 21 10.30 10.04 0.16
CA GLY A 21 9.34 8.95 -0.02
C GLY A 21 7.89 9.42 -0.13
N ILE A 22 7.48 10.37 0.72
CA ILE A 22 6.14 11.00 0.66
C ILE A 22 5.97 11.78 -0.65
N TYR A 23 6.97 12.56 -1.04
CA TYR A 23 6.96 13.32 -2.29
C TYR A 23 6.84 12.39 -3.50
N THR A 24 7.63 11.31 -3.56
CA THR A 24 7.62 10.34 -4.65
C THR A 24 6.23 9.71 -4.80
N VAL A 25 5.63 9.24 -3.71
CA VAL A 25 4.29 8.62 -3.75
C VAL A 25 3.23 9.60 -4.27
N ARG A 26 3.39 10.90 -3.99
CA ARG A 26 2.36 11.91 -4.30
C ARG A 26 2.55 12.62 -5.63
N PHE A 27 3.79 12.79 -6.09
CA PHE A 27 4.15 13.69 -7.19
C PHE A 27 5.05 13.05 -8.24
N ASP A 28 5.85 12.03 -7.90
CA ASP A 28 6.76 11.36 -8.84
C ASP A 28 6.06 10.16 -9.50
N THR A 29 5.04 10.48 -10.30
CA THR A 29 4.28 9.50 -11.09
C THR A 29 4.45 9.77 -12.57
N GLU A 30 4.64 8.71 -13.36
CA GLU A 30 4.63 8.75 -14.84
C GLU A 30 3.46 9.59 -15.37
N GLU A 31 3.58 10.29 -16.50
CA GLU A 31 2.51 11.12 -17.08
C GLU A 31 1.17 10.39 -17.27
N ASP A 32 0.05 11.13 -17.18
CA ASP A 32 -1.28 10.54 -17.36
C ASP A 32 -1.54 10.31 -18.84
N LYS A 33 -1.40 9.06 -19.27
CA LYS A 33 -1.67 8.61 -20.65
C LYS A 33 -3.12 8.16 -20.84
N CYS A 34 -3.94 8.25 -19.79
CA CYS A 34 -5.32 7.85 -19.86
C CYS A 34 -6.17 8.91 -20.60
N VAL A 35 -6.84 8.49 -21.67
CA VAL A 35 -7.73 9.40 -22.43
C VAL A 35 -9.07 9.50 -21.71
N MET A 36 -9.60 10.70 -21.57
CA MET A 36 -10.91 10.93 -20.97
C MET A 36 -12.04 10.31 -21.81
N THR A 37 -13.01 9.68 -21.15
CA THR A 37 -14.29 9.31 -21.77
C THR A 37 -15.22 10.51 -21.85
N TYR A 38 -15.95 10.63 -22.95
CA TYR A 38 -16.96 11.65 -23.17
C TYR A 38 -18.34 11.01 -23.31
N MET A 39 -19.34 11.66 -22.74
CA MET A 39 -20.74 11.28 -22.94
C MET A 39 -21.17 11.67 -24.34
N TYR A 40 -22.05 10.88 -24.96
CA TYR A 40 -22.53 11.13 -26.31
C TYR A 40 -23.48 12.33 -26.34
N GLU A 41 -24.37 12.41 -25.35
CA GLU A 41 -25.24 13.55 -25.04
C GLU A 41 -25.22 13.86 -23.53
N TYR A 42 -26.09 14.76 -23.05
CA TYR A 42 -26.13 15.13 -21.64
C TYR A 42 -26.56 13.93 -20.76
N PRO A 43 -25.78 13.55 -19.73
CA PRO A 43 -26.11 12.42 -18.87
C PRO A 43 -27.31 12.74 -17.96
N GLN A 44 -28.32 11.87 -17.99
CA GLN A 44 -29.53 11.97 -17.18
C GLN A 44 -29.73 10.72 -16.31
N TYR A 45 -30.42 10.89 -15.18
CA TYR A 45 -30.62 9.84 -14.17
C TYR A 45 -32.08 9.80 -13.73
N ALA A 46 -32.78 8.71 -14.02
CA ALA A 46 -34.16 8.49 -13.59
C ALA A 46 -34.15 7.74 -12.25
N LYS A 47 -34.78 8.30 -11.21
CA LYS A 47 -34.89 7.63 -9.92
C LYS A 47 -35.80 6.41 -10.06
N VAL A 48 -35.32 5.26 -9.60
CA VAL A 48 -36.11 4.02 -9.54
C VAL A 48 -36.89 4.01 -8.22
N PRO A 49 -38.24 3.94 -8.24
CA PRO A 49 -39.04 3.91 -7.04
C PRO A 49 -38.87 2.56 -6.33
N LEU A 50 -38.54 2.60 -5.04
CA LEU A 50 -38.43 1.40 -4.21
C LEU A 50 -39.71 1.23 -3.39
N ASP A 51 -39.87 0.07 -2.74
CA ASP A 51 -41.01 -0.12 -1.85
C ASP A 51 -40.94 0.88 -0.68
N PRO A 52 -42.06 1.48 -0.24
CA PRO A 52 -42.05 2.53 0.78
C PRO A 52 -41.33 2.15 2.08
N ASN A 53 -41.42 0.87 2.47
CA ASN A 53 -40.72 0.35 3.65
C ASN A 53 -39.21 0.36 3.46
N ILE A 54 -38.72 0.05 2.25
CA ILE A 54 -37.30 0.08 1.89
C ILE A 54 -36.83 1.54 1.79
N GLU A 55 -37.61 2.41 1.15
CA GLU A 55 -37.28 3.85 1.09
C GLU A 55 -37.21 4.48 2.48
N SER A 56 -38.10 4.10 3.40
CA SER A 56 -38.04 4.57 4.78
C SER A 56 -36.83 4.00 5.54
N ALA A 57 -36.51 2.71 5.36
CA ALA A 57 -35.40 2.05 6.04
C ALA A 57 -34.02 2.53 5.54
N PHE A 58 -33.92 2.91 4.26
CA PHE A 58 -32.70 3.36 3.59
C PHE A 58 -32.88 4.76 2.99
N SER A 59 -33.44 5.69 3.75
CA SER A 59 -33.85 7.02 3.27
C SER A 59 -32.74 7.88 2.65
N LYS A 60 -31.48 7.56 2.97
CA LYS A 60 -30.29 8.22 2.41
C LYS A 60 -29.75 7.57 1.13
N TYR A 61 -30.21 6.37 0.77
CA TYR A 61 -29.74 5.66 -0.41
C TYR A 61 -30.78 5.66 -1.52
N ASN A 62 -30.32 5.70 -2.77
CA ASN A 62 -31.20 5.72 -3.94
C ASN A 62 -30.68 4.79 -5.04
N LEU A 63 -31.58 4.39 -5.93
CA LEU A 63 -31.25 3.66 -7.15
C LEU A 63 -31.64 4.52 -8.36
N TYR A 64 -30.75 4.65 -9.33
CA TYR A 64 -30.98 5.41 -10.55
C TYR A 64 -30.75 4.56 -11.79
N LEU A 65 -31.50 4.86 -12.84
CA LEU A 65 -31.27 4.39 -14.21
C LEU A 65 -30.60 5.51 -15.01
N TYR A 66 -29.46 5.20 -15.63
CA TYR A 66 -28.72 6.10 -16.52
C TYR A 66 -29.29 6.10 -17.94
N GLY A 67 -29.32 7.27 -18.56
CA GLY A 67 -29.56 7.41 -19.99
C GLY A 67 -29.15 8.79 -20.52
N GLU A 68 -29.20 8.93 -21.84
CA GLU A 68 -28.84 10.14 -22.57
C GLU A 68 -29.86 10.40 -23.68
N GLY A 69 -30.18 11.68 -23.93
CA GLY A 69 -31.01 12.16 -25.04
C GLY A 69 -32.27 11.34 -25.30
N GLN A 70 -32.52 10.98 -26.57
CA GLN A 70 -33.73 10.24 -26.95
C GLN A 70 -33.84 8.85 -26.31
N TYR A 71 -32.71 8.23 -25.95
CA TYR A 71 -32.74 6.97 -25.22
C TYR A 71 -33.31 7.16 -23.81
N PHE A 72 -32.89 8.21 -23.10
CA PHE A 72 -33.42 8.53 -21.77
C PHE A 72 -34.94 8.72 -21.79
N GLU A 73 -35.46 9.48 -22.76
CA GLU A 73 -36.90 9.73 -22.90
C GLU A 73 -37.73 8.45 -23.07
N ARG A 74 -37.15 7.41 -23.67
CA ARG A 74 -37.81 6.09 -23.81
C ARG A 74 -37.79 5.28 -22.51
N VAL A 75 -36.71 5.35 -21.73
CA VAL A 75 -36.52 4.49 -20.56
C VAL A 75 -36.88 5.14 -19.22
N LYS A 76 -37.11 6.46 -19.18
CA LYS A 76 -37.40 7.22 -17.95
C LYS A 76 -38.63 6.72 -17.19
N ASN A 77 -39.59 6.11 -17.89
CA ASN A 77 -40.81 5.54 -17.32
C ASN A 77 -40.63 4.07 -16.86
N LEU A 78 -39.39 3.56 -16.87
CA LEU A 78 -39.01 2.22 -16.41
C LEU A 78 -39.69 1.06 -17.15
N GLN A 79 -40.11 1.30 -18.39
CA GLN A 79 -40.50 0.24 -19.33
C GLN A 79 -39.24 -0.26 -20.03
N LEU A 80 -38.63 -1.31 -19.46
CA LEU A 80 -37.27 -1.73 -19.82
C LEU A 80 -37.26 -3.06 -20.58
N HIS A 81 -36.34 -3.12 -21.55
CA HIS A 81 -35.92 -4.33 -22.24
C HIS A 81 -34.40 -4.32 -22.34
N GLY A 82 -33.76 -5.49 -22.40
CA GLY A 82 -32.31 -5.57 -22.56
C GLY A 82 -31.62 -6.19 -21.34
N VAL A 83 -30.37 -5.79 -21.11
CA VAL A 83 -29.49 -6.41 -20.12
C VAL A 83 -29.17 -5.44 -18.98
N PRO A 84 -29.51 -5.78 -17.72
CA PRO A 84 -29.22 -4.92 -16.59
C PRO A 84 -27.73 -4.98 -16.20
N VAL A 85 -27.13 -3.80 -16.05
CA VAL A 85 -25.80 -3.59 -15.49
C VAL A 85 -25.93 -2.69 -14.27
N LEU A 86 -25.32 -3.04 -13.15
CA LEU A 86 -25.35 -2.24 -11.94
C LEU A 86 -23.96 -1.69 -11.63
N TYR A 87 -23.86 -0.37 -11.60
CA TYR A 87 -22.69 0.34 -11.14
C TYR A 87 -22.75 0.62 -9.64
N ILE A 88 -21.67 0.33 -8.91
CA ILE A 88 -21.55 0.56 -7.47
C ILE A 88 -20.35 1.49 -7.21
N PRO A 89 -20.56 2.70 -6.66
CA PRO A 89 -19.50 3.64 -6.38
C PRO A 89 -18.70 3.24 -5.13
N GLY A 90 -17.54 3.88 -4.96
CA GLY A 90 -16.62 3.65 -3.85
C GLY A 90 -16.74 4.64 -2.69
N HIS A 91 -15.66 4.69 -1.89
CA HIS A 91 -15.47 5.66 -0.81
C HIS A 91 -15.68 7.10 -1.32
N GLY A 92 -16.62 7.84 -0.73
CA GLY A 92 -16.93 9.22 -1.15
C GLY A 92 -17.44 9.36 -2.58
N GLY A 93 -17.78 8.24 -3.25
CA GLY A 93 -18.08 8.19 -4.66
C GLY A 93 -19.52 8.61 -4.98
N SER A 94 -19.70 9.26 -6.12
CA SER A 94 -21.03 9.60 -6.65
C SER A 94 -21.52 8.52 -7.60
N TYR A 95 -22.81 8.20 -7.54
CA TYR A 95 -23.50 7.37 -8.54
C TYR A 95 -23.30 7.85 -9.98
N LYS A 96 -22.96 9.13 -10.18
CA LYS A 96 -22.69 9.74 -11.49
C LYS A 96 -21.43 9.22 -12.17
N GLN A 97 -20.52 8.57 -11.44
CA GLN A 97 -19.33 7.92 -12.01
C GLN A 97 -19.71 6.85 -13.06
N ALA A 98 -20.92 6.28 -12.97
CA ALA A 98 -21.46 5.34 -13.96
C ALA A 98 -21.55 5.89 -15.39
N ARG A 99 -21.52 7.23 -15.59
CA ARG A 99 -21.69 7.88 -16.89
C ARG A 99 -20.71 7.38 -17.96
N SER A 100 -19.48 7.08 -17.57
CA SER A 100 -18.42 6.70 -18.51
C SER A 100 -18.71 5.34 -19.15
N ILE A 101 -19.00 4.33 -18.33
CA ILE A 101 -19.39 3.00 -18.83
C ILE A 101 -20.80 3.03 -19.45
N GLY A 102 -21.71 3.84 -18.89
CA GLY A 102 -23.06 4.05 -19.41
C GLY A 102 -23.08 4.56 -20.85
N SER A 103 -22.39 5.66 -21.12
CA SER A 103 -22.27 6.27 -22.45
C SER A 103 -21.68 5.28 -23.47
N VAL A 104 -20.58 4.63 -23.12
CA VAL A 104 -19.89 3.70 -24.03
C VAL A 104 -20.75 2.47 -24.35
N LEU A 105 -21.47 1.93 -23.36
CA LEU A 105 -22.40 0.80 -23.59
C LEU A 105 -23.62 1.21 -24.42
N LEU A 106 -24.15 2.42 -24.21
CA LEU A 106 -25.24 2.97 -25.00
C LEU A 106 -24.82 3.13 -26.47
N TRP A 107 -23.71 3.84 -26.72
CA TRP A 107 -23.25 4.17 -28.06
C TRP A 107 -22.85 2.94 -28.89
N LYS A 108 -22.29 1.90 -28.24
CA LYS A 108 -21.95 0.63 -28.91
C LYS A 108 -23.16 -0.14 -29.47
N ASN A 109 -24.36 0.12 -28.95
CA ASN A 109 -25.58 -0.62 -29.29
C ASN A 109 -26.64 0.22 -30.00
N ILE A 110 -26.60 1.56 -29.90
CA ILE A 110 -27.66 2.44 -30.41
C ILE A 110 -27.91 2.30 -31.93
N HIS A 111 -26.86 1.98 -32.70
CA HIS A 111 -26.94 1.82 -34.17
C HIS A 111 -27.12 0.36 -34.63
N LYS A 112 -27.31 -0.60 -33.72
CA LYS A 112 -27.41 -2.03 -34.05
C LYS A 112 -28.86 -2.52 -33.88
N PRO A 113 -29.72 -2.40 -34.91
CA PRO A 113 -31.09 -2.90 -34.83
C PRO A 113 -31.11 -4.40 -34.51
N GLY A 114 -31.86 -4.80 -33.48
CA GLY A 114 -32.02 -6.19 -33.06
C GLY A 114 -31.03 -6.70 -32.01
N VAL A 115 -29.95 -5.96 -31.69
CA VAL A 115 -29.04 -6.27 -30.58
C VAL A 115 -29.58 -5.64 -29.29
N ASN A 116 -29.68 -6.43 -28.21
CA ASN A 116 -30.15 -5.91 -26.93
C ASN A 116 -29.19 -4.84 -26.39
N HIS A 117 -29.75 -3.74 -25.93
CA HIS A 117 -29.02 -2.67 -25.29
C HIS A 117 -28.81 -2.97 -23.80
N PHE A 118 -27.83 -2.30 -23.19
CA PHE A 118 -27.60 -2.39 -21.74
C PHE A 118 -28.37 -1.29 -21.04
N ASN A 119 -29.09 -1.63 -19.98
CA ASN A 119 -29.66 -0.66 -19.06
C ASN A 119 -28.70 -0.53 -17.87
N VAL A 120 -28.03 0.62 -17.76
CA VAL A 120 -27.06 0.87 -16.69
C VAL A 120 -27.77 1.51 -15.51
N PHE A 121 -27.91 0.73 -14.44
CA PHE A 121 -28.33 1.20 -13.13
C PHE A 121 -27.11 1.64 -12.32
N THR A 122 -27.32 2.54 -11.37
CA THR A 122 -26.28 3.02 -10.46
C THR A 122 -26.89 3.29 -9.09
N VAL A 123 -26.21 2.85 -8.03
CA VAL A 123 -26.64 3.11 -6.65
C VAL A 123 -26.01 4.38 -6.12
N ASP A 124 -26.80 5.17 -5.41
CA ASP A 124 -26.39 6.32 -4.65
C ASP A 124 -26.30 5.96 -3.18
N LEU A 125 -25.07 5.86 -2.69
CA LEU A 125 -24.76 5.46 -1.32
C LEU A 125 -24.44 6.69 -0.43
N ASN A 126 -24.99 7.86 -0.77
CA ASN A 126 -24.84 9.12 -0.06
C ASN A 126 -23.37 9.61 0.08
N GLY A 127 -22.47 9.12 -0.77
CA GLY A 127 -21.04 9.47 -0.71
C GLY A 127 -20.37 9.17 0.63
N GLU A 128 -20.82 8.13 1.34
CA GLU A 128 -20.27 7.81 2.67
C GLU A 128 -18.78 7.38 2.60
N LEU A 129 -18.03 7.71 3.66
CA LEU A 129 -16.58 7.48 3.74
C LEU A 129 -16.22 6.05 4.15
N VAL A 130 -16.78 5.06 3.44
CA VAL A 130 -16.66 3.63 3.78
C VAL A 130 -15.22 3.08 3.79
N GLY A 131 -14.29 3.76 3.12
CA GLY A 131 -12.86 3.46 3.21
C GLY A 131 -12.21 3.70 4.59
N PHE A 132 -12.83 4.50 5.46
CA PHE A 132 -12.32 4.82 6.81
C PHE A 132 -13.31 4.53 7.94
N TYR A 133 -14.59 4.31 7.62
CA TYR A 133 -15.64 3.98 8.59
C TYR A 133 -16.47 2.78 8.15
N GLY A 134 -16.60 1.78 9.02
CA GLY A 134 -17.26 0.50 8.69
C GLY A 134 -18.72 0.41 9.11
N GLY A 135 -19.21 1.34 9.92
CA GLY A 135 -20.54 1.24 10.53
C GLY A 135 -21.71 1.23 9.54
N THR A 136 -21.52 1.68 8.30
CA THR A 136 -22.56 1.66 7.25
C THR A 136 -22.41 0.52 6.23
N LEU A 137 -21.32 -0.26 6.25
CA LEU A 137 -21.06 -1.30 5.24
C LEU A 137 -22.17 -2.34 5.16
N GLU A 138 -22.67 -2.82 6.30
CA GLU A 138 -23.80 -3.76 6.35
C GLU A 138 -25.09 -3.14 5.76
N ALA A 139 -25.39 -1.88 6.08
CA ALA A 139 -26.57 -1.20 5.55
C ALA A 139 -26.49 -1.03 4.03
N GLN A 140 -25.32 -0.66 3.49
CA GLN A 140 -25.10 -0.57 2.05
C GLN A 140 -25.21 -1.94 1.36
N THR A 141 -24.76 -3.01 2.03
CA THR A 141 -24.87 -4.39 1.54
C THR A 141 -26.32 -4.84 1.45
N HIS A 142 -27.12 -4.59 2.49
CA HIS A 142 -28.55 -4.87 2.47
C HIS A 142 -29.30 -4.02 1.44
N PHE A 143 -28.97 -2.74 1.31
CA PHE A 143 -29.57 -1.90 0.28
C PHE A 143 -29.29 -2.42 -1.13
N LEU A 144 -28.05 -2.87 -1.38
CA LEU A 144 -27.65 -3.44 -2.67
C LEU A 144 -28.41 -4.73 -2.99
N HIS A 145 -28.65 -5.59 -2.01
CA HIS A 145 -29.50 -6.77 -2.15
C HIS A 145 -30.90 -6.41 -2.67
N PHE A 146 -31.55 -5.41 -2.05
CA PHE A 146 -32.86 -4.93 -2.49
C PHE A 146 -32.81 -4.31 -3.89
N CYS A 147 -31.73 -3.56 -4.21
CA CYS A 147 -31.55 -2.99 -5.55
C CYS A 147 -31.49 -4.08 -6.62
N ILE A 148 -30.76 -5.17 -6.39
CA ILE A 148 -30.66 -6.29 -7.35
C ILE A 148 -32.03 -6.92 -7.58
N GLN A 149 -32.78 -7.21 -6.51
CA GLN A 149 -34.14 -7.75 -6.60
C GLN A 149 -35.07 -6.79 -7.35
N LYS A 150 -35.00 -5.49 -7.03
CA LYS A 150 -35.81 -4.46 -7.69
C LYS A 150 -35.49 -4.38 -9.17
N ILE A 151 -34.22 -4.34 -9.56
CA ILE A 151 -33.79 -4.28 -10.95
C ILE A 151 -34.38 -5.45 -11.74
N LEU A 152 -34.24 -6.68 -11.24
CA LEU A 152 -34.78 -7.87 -11.91
C LEU A 152 -36.32 -7.82 -12.01
N SER A 153 -37.00 -7.26 -11.01
CA SER A 153 -38.47 -7.11 -11.01
C SER A 153 -39.01 -6.13 -12.07
N LEU A 154 -38.18 -5.18 -12.54
CA LEU A 154 -38.59 -4.21 -13.58
C LEU A 154 -38.77 -4.87 -14.96
N TYR A 155 -38.23 -6.06 -15.18
CA TYR A 155 -38.29 -6.75 -16.46
C TYR A 155 -39.43 -7.78 -16.48
N THR A 156 -40.56 -7.38 -17.05
CA THR A 156 -41.76 -8.23 -17.16
C THR A 156 -41.89 -8.94 -18.51
N ALA A 157 -41.23 -8.43 -19.56
CA ALA A 157 -41.28 -9.01 -20.90
C ALA A 157 -40.18 -10.04 -21.14
N ASP A 158 -40.48 -11.10 -21.90
CA ASP A 158 -39.50 -12.12 -22.27
C ASP A 158 -38.58 -11.67 -23.41
N PRO A 159 -37.29 -12.09 -23.40
CA PRO A 159 -36.64 -12.91 -22.38
C PRO A 159 -36.23 -12.08 -21.15
N ARG A 160 -36.73 -12.49 -19.97
CA ARG A 160 -36.42 -11.82 -18.69
C ARG A 160 -34.97 -12.10 -18.24
N PRO A 161 -34.20 -11.08 -17.81
CA PRO A 161 -32.89 -11.28 -17.22
C PRO A 161 -33.02 -12.06 -15.91
N ARG A 162 -32.10 -13.03 -15.71
CA ARG A 162 -32.00 -13.78 -14.44
C ARG A 162 -30.89 -13.26 -13.53
N SER A 163 -29.97 -12.47 -14.08
CA SER A 163 -28.83 -11.92 -13.38
C SER A 163 -28.54 -10.48 -13.81
N VAL A 164 -27.81 -9.78 -12.95
CA VAL A 164 -27.29 -8.43 -13.17
C VAL A 164 -25.76 -8.52 -13.29
N ALA A 165 -25.17 -7.87 -14.29
CA ALA A 165 -23.71 -7.67 -14.33
C ALA A 165 -23.33 -6.50 -13.43
N VAL A 166 -22.31 -6.66 -12.60
CA VAL A 166 -21.89 -5.63 -11.65
C VAL A 166 -20.57 -5.01 -12.10
N VAL A 167 -20.52 -3.68 -12.12
CA VAL A 167 -19.27 -2.91 -12.25
C VAL A 167 -19.11 -2.11 -10.96
N ALA A 168 -18.05 -2.38 -10.21
CA ALA A 168 -17.88 -1.82 -8.88
C ALA A 168 -16.53 -1.12 -8.75
N HIS A 169 -16.51 0.05 -8.13
CA HIS A 169 -15.31 0.85 -7.93
C HIS A 169 -14.91 0.88 -6.46
N SER A 170 -13.61 0.71 -6.18
CA SER A 170 -13.04 0.86 -4.82
C SER A 170 -13.81 0.01 -3.81
N MET A 171 -14.24 0.57 -2.68
CA MET A 171 -15.06 -0.11 -1.66
C MET A 171 -16.39 -0.69 -2.19
N GLY A 172 -16.92 -0.18 -3.30
CA GLY A 172 -18.11 -0.74 -3.95
C GLY A 172 -17.93 -2.20 -4.35
N GLY A 173 -16.69 -2.62 -4.69
CA GLY A 173 -16.39 -4.02 -5.01
C GLY A 173 -16.42 -4.94 -3.79
N ILE A 174 -15.99 -4.44 -2.63
CA ILE A 174 -16.10 -5.16 -1.35
C ILE A 174 -17.57 -5.30 -0.93
N ILE A 175 -18.37 -4.25 -1.13
CA ILE A 175 -19.83 -4.29 -0.89
C ILE A 175 -20.51 -5.29 -1.84
N ALA A 176 -20.13 -5.30 -3.13
CA ALA A 176 -20.65 -6.26 -4.11
C ALA A 176 -20.37 -7.71 -3.71
N ARG A 177 -19.15 -8.00 -3.23
CA ARG A 177 -18.79 -9.30 -2.67
C ARG A 177 -19.55 -9.60 -1.38
N GLY A 178 -19.81 -8.59 -0.56
CA GLY A 178 -20.51 -8.72 0.71
C GLY A 178 -21.96 -9.15 0.59
N VAL A 179 -22.66 -8.85 -0.51
CA VAL A 179 -24.05 -9.28 -0.72
C VAL A 179 -24.19 -10.80 -0.67
N PHE A 180 -23.16 -11.54 -1.09
CA PHE A 180 -23.15 -13.01 -1.03
C PHE A 180 -23.14 -13.55 0.40
N THR A 181 -22.70 -12.76 1.38
CA THR A 181 -22.71 -13.14 2.79
C THR A 181 -24.10 -13.04 3.44
N LEU A 182 -25.07 -12.42 2.76
CA LEU A 182 -26.41 -12.25 3.29
C LEU A 182 -27.20 -13.56 3.25
N PRO A 183 -28.01 -13.85 4.29
CA PRO A 183 -28.91 -14.98 4.25
C PRO A 183 -29.94 -14.79 3.13
N HIS A 184 -30.31 -15.88 2.46
CA HIS A 184 -31.30 -15.90 1.37
C HIS A 184 -30.95 -15.08 0.12
N PHE A 185 -29.71 -14.62 -0.05
CA PHE A 185 -29.26 -14.11 -1.33
C PHE A 185 -29.11 -15.26 -2.33
N ASP A 186 -29.64 -15.11 -3.55
CA ASP A 186 -29.42 -16.07 -4.64
C ASP A 186 -28.13 -15.67 -5.40
N PRO A 187 -27.04 -16.45 -5.31
CA PRO A 187 -25.80 -16.15 -6.03
C PRO A 187 -25.99 -16.06 -7.55
N ARG A 188 -27.01 -16.71 -8.11
CA ARG A 188 -27.30 -16.69 -9.55
C ARG A 188 -27.83 -15.34 -10.03
N SER A 189 -28.28 -14.47 -9.10
CA SER A 189 -28.70 -13.10 -9.43
C SER A 189 -27.55 -12.20 -9.86
N ILE A 190 -26.29 -12.60 -9.64
CA ILE A 190 -25.09 -11.94 -10.16
C ILE A 190 -24.23 -12.97 -10.89
N SER A 191 -24.08 -12.81 -12.21
CA SER A 191 -23.24 -13.71 -13.02
C SER A 191 -21.80 -13.23 -13.19
N THR A 192 -21.56 -11.91 -13.06
CA THR A 192 -20.25 -11.31 -13.34
C THR A 192 -20.03 -10.05 -12.51
N ILE A 193 -18.85 -9.91 -11.93
CA ILE A 193 -18.41 -8.73 -11.18
C ILE A 193 -17.10 -8.21 -11.77
N ILE A 194 -17.08 -6.93 -12.15
CA ILE A 194 -15.90 -6.22 -12.65
C ILE A 194 -15.53 -5.18 -11.60
N MET A 195 -14.39 -5.39 -10.94
CA MET A 195 -13.89 -4.55 -9.86
C MET A 195 -12.79 -3.63 -10.37
N LEU A 196 -12.92 -2.34 -10.09
CA LEU A 196 -11.98 -1.30 -10.48
C LEU A 196 -11.35 -0.71 -9.22
N ALA A 197 -10.05 -0.88 -9.04
CA ALA A 197 -9.27 -0.40 -7.89
C ALA A 197 -9.85 -0.81 -6.53
N THR A 198 -10.45 -2.00 -6.44
CA THR A 198 -11.04 -2.52 -5.20
C THR A 198 -9.94 -3.11 -4.30
N PRO A 199 -9.78 -2.65 -3.06
CA PRO A 199 -8.89 -3.29 -2.07
C PRO A 199 -9.51 -4.62 -1.62
N ASN A 200 -9.15 -5.72 -2.26
CA ASN A 200 -9.77 -7.04 -2.04
C ASN A 200 -9.20 -7.81 -0.85
N LEU A 201 -7.89 -7.73 -0.60
CA LEU A 201 -7.22 -8.51 0.44
C LEU A 201 -7.46 -7.95 1.84
N SER A 202 -7.28 -6.64 1.99
CA SER A 202 -7.37 -5.94 3.28
C SER A 202 -7.76 -4.47 3.09
N PRO A 203 -8.28 -3.80 4.13
CA PRO A 203 -8.58 -2.37 4.07
C PRO A 203 -7.31 -1.55 3.85
N VAL A 204 -7.42 -0.42 3.15
CA VAL A 204 -6.29 0.53 2.98
C VAL A 204 -5.81 1.04 4.33
N ILE A 205 -6.74 1.41 5.22
CA ILE A 205 -6.45 1.85 6.58
C ILE A 205 -7.40 1.10 7.52
N ASN A 206 -6.85 0.25 8.39
CA ASN A 206 -7.63 -0.59 9.29
C ASN A 206 -7.76 0.04 10.70
N VAL A 207 -8.29 1.28 10.76
CA VAL A 207 -8.52 2.05 12.01
C VAL A 207 -9.88 1.81 12.65
N ASP A 208 -10.79 1.14 11.94
CA ASP A 208 -12.16 0.87 12.36
C ASP A 208 -12.36 -0.65 12.50
N LYS A 209 -12.86 -1.08 13.67
CA LYS A 209 -13.11 -2.49 13.98
C LYS A 209 -14.18 -3.11 13.06
N TYR A 210 -15.24 -2.38 12.73
CA TYR A 210 -16.31 -2.86 11.85
C TYR A 210 -15.81 -3.07 10.43
N ILE A 211 -14.88 -2.25 9.94
CA ILE A 211 -14.22 -2.52 8.64
C ILE A 211 -13.47 -3.85 8.71
N ALA A 212 -12.66 -4.05 9.75
CA ALA A 212 -11.88 -5.28 9.91
C ALA A 212 -12.77 -6.53 9.89
N GLU A 213 -13.83 -6.51 10.71
CA GLU A 213 -14.81 -7.60 10.81
C GLU A 213 -15.55 -7.84 9.48
N TYR A 214 -15.90 -6.77 8.76
CA TYR A 214 -16.56 -6.88 7.47
C TYR A 214 -15.66 -7.54 6.42
N TYR A 215 -14.39 -7.13 6.32
CA TYR A 215 -13.42 -7.76 5.42
C TYR A 215 -13.18 -9.23 5.76
N GLU A 216 -13.04 -9.55 7.04
CA GLU A 216 -12.88 -10.93 7.50
C GLU A 216 -14.10 -11.78 7.13
N LYS A 217 -15.31 -11.29 7.40
CA LYS A 217 -16.58 -11.93 7.02
C LYS A 217 -16.65 -12.18 5.51
N VAL A 218 -16.36 -11.17 4.69
CA VAL A 218 -16.41 -11.29 3.22
C VAL A 218 -15.34 -12.25 2.71
N ASN A 219 -14.08 -12.06 3.08
CA ASN A 219 -13.00 -12.91 2.58
C ASN A 219 -13.15 -14.36 3.04
N CYS A 220 -13.52 -14.60 4.31
CA CYS A 220 -13.78 -15.95 4.82
C CYS A 220 -14.94 -16.62 4.08
N TYR A 221 -16.06 -15.91 3.85
CA TYR A 221 -17.20 -16.46 3.11
C TYR A 221 -16.80 -16.93 1.71
N TRP A 222 -16.07 -16.10 0.96
CA TRP A 222 -15.64 -16.40 -0.40
C TRP A 222 -14.62 -17.55 -0.46
N LEU A 223 -13.75 -17.68 0.54
CA LEU A 223 -12.82 -18.79 0.66
C LEU A 223 -13.54 -20.11 0.98
N VAL A 224 -14.43 -20.11 1.97
CA VAL A 224 -15.15 -21.32 2.42
C VAL A 224 -16.18 -21.80 1.38
N HIS A 225 -16.86 -20.88 0.69
CA HIS A 225 -17.94 -21.20 -0.26
C HIS A 225 -17.49 -21.19 -1.72
N ALA A 226 -16.18 -21.24 -2.00
CA ALA A 226 -15.63 -21.15 -3.36
C ALA A 226 -16.28 -22.14 -4.35
N ALA A 227 -16.60 -23.36 -3.90
CA ALA A 227 -17.26 -24.37 -4.73
C ALA A 227 -18.70 -23.98 -5.15
N GLY A 228 -19.44 -23.29 -4.28
CA GLY A 228 -20.79 -22.80 -4.55
C GLY A 228 -20.81 -21.51 -5.41
N LEU A 229 -19.67 -20.83 -5.51
CA LEU A 229 -19.50 -19.57 -6.26
C LEU A 229 -18.81 -19.76 -7.62
N LYS A 230 -18.63 -21.02 -8.06
CA LYS A 230 -18.02 -21.37 -9.35
C LYS A 230 -18.75 -20.80 -10.58
N ASP A 231 -20.01 -20.39 -10.42
CA ASP A 231 -20.80 -19.79 -11.50
C ASP A 231 -20.64 -18.25 -11.56
N VAL A 232 -19.95 -17.62 -10.62
CA VAL A 232 -19.76 -16.15 -10.57
C VAL A 232 -18.39 -15.77 -11.09
N SER A 233 -18.32 -15.09 -12.23
CA SER A 233 -17.03 -14.64 -12.80
C SER A 233 -16.59 -13.31 -12.20
N ILE A 234 -15.32 -13.19 -11.77
CA ILE A 234 -14.78 -11.94 -11.19
C ILE A 234 -13.53 -11.48 -11.93
N VAL A 235 -13.50 -10.21 -12.31
CA VAL A 235 -12.28 -9.54 -12.79
C VAL A 235 -11.94 -8.43 -11.82
N SER A 236 -10.76 -8.47 -11.20
CA SER A 236 -10.22 -7.38 -10.40
C SER A 236 -9.11 -6.65 -11.16
N ILE A 237 -9.27 -5.34 -11.33
CA ILE A 237 -8.35 -4.49 -12.10
C ILE A 237 -7.82 -3.40 -11.17
N GLY A 238 -6.55 -3.48 -10.81
CA GLY A 238 -5.85 -2.42 -10.05
C GLY A 238 -5.40 -1.27 -10.96
N GLY A 239 -5.32 -0.05 -10.41
CA GLY A 239 -4.94 1.14 -11.18
C GLY A 239 -3.48 1.16 -11.65
N GLY A 240 -2.59 0.44 -10.96
CA GLY A 240 -1.14 0.49 -11.18
C GLY A 240 -0.46 1.56 -10.32
N PRO A 241 0.80 1.92 -10.60
CA PRO A 241 1.60 2.82 -9.76
C PRO A 241 1.03 4.22 -9.51
N ARG A 242 0.09 4.70 -10.34
CA ARG A 242 -0.57 6.01 -10.19
C ARG A 242 -1.70 5.99 -9.16
N ASP A 243 -2.20 4.81 -8.77
CA ASP A 243 -3.16 4.70 -7.69
C ASP A 243 -2.43 4.80 -6.34
N TYR A 244 -2.31 6.03 -5.83
CA TYR A 244 -1.73 6.29 -4.52
C TYR A 244 -2.73 6.08 -3.37
N GLN A 245 -4.03 5.92 -3.65
CA GLN A 245 -5.05 5.73 -2.61
C GLN A 245 -5.17 4.26 -2.22
N VAL A 246 -5.14 3.35 -3.20
CA VAL A 246 -5.22 1.91 -2.97
C VAL A 246 -3.94 1.26 -3.49
N PRO A 247 -3.07 0.76 -2.59
CA PRO A 247 -1.89 -0.01 -3.00
C PRO A 247 -2.31 -1.19 -3.87
N GLN A 248 -1.68 -1.31 -5.03
CA GLN A 248 -2.02 -2.36 -5.99
C GLN A 248 -1.84 -3.79 -5.46
N ALA A 249 -0.95 -4.01 -4.49
CA ALA A 249 -0.74 -5.29 -3.81
C ALA A 249 -2.04 -5.88 -3.21
N ILE A 250 -2.90 -5.02 -2.66
CA ILE A 250 -4.15 -5.40 -2.00
C ILE A 250 -5.34 -5.44 -2.96
N THR A 251 -5.18 -5.06 -4.24
CA THR A 251 -6.26 -5.13 -5.24
C THR A 251 -6.53 -6.53 -5.78
N ARG A 252 -5.61 -7.46 -5.52
CA ARG A 252 -5.68 -8.86 -5.95
C ARG A 252 -6.71 -9.63 -5.14
N LEU A 253 -7.31 -10.65 -5.74
CA LEU A 253 -8.21 -11.57 -5.04
C LEU A 253 -7.40 -12.57 -4.17
N PRO A 254 -7.97 -13.10 -3.07
CA PRO A 254 -7.29 -14.07 -2.22
C PRO A 254 -6.76 -15.30 -2.98
N LEU A 255 -5.61 -15.81 -2.55
CA LEU A 255 -4.99 -17.04 -3.09
C LEU A 255 -5.98 -18.21 -2.95
N ASN A 256 -6.13 -19.03 -4.00
CA ASN A 256 -7.17 -20.07 -4.20
C ASN A 256 -8.50 -19.61 -4.82
N SER A 257 -8.54 -18.41 -5.43
CA SER A 257 -9.71 -18.01 -6.21
C SER A 257 -9.94 -18.96 -7.40
N SER A 258 -11.20 -19.26 -7.69
CA SER A 258 -11.63 -20.23 -8.70
C SER A 258 -11.20 -19.85 -10.12
N LYS A 259 -11.18 -20.82 -11.05
CA LYS A 259 -10.77 -20.64 -12.47
C LYS A 259 -11.53 -19.53 -13.23
N ASN A 260 -12.66 -19.08 -12.70
CA ASN A 260 -13.52 -18.01 -13.22
C ASN A 260 -13.18 -16.62 -12.63
N THR A 261 -12.06 -16.50 -11.91
CA THR A 261 -11.58 -15.24 -11.35
C THR A 261 -10.24 -14.84 -11.97
N TYR A 262 -10.00 -13.53 -12.10
CA TYR A 262 -8.74 -13.01 -12.61
C TYR A 262 -8.40 -11.67 -11.96
N SER A 263 -7.14 -11.49 -11.55
CA SER A 263 -6.62 -10.23 -11.01
C SER A 263 -5.54 -9.70 -11.95
N THR A 264 -5.61 -8.41 -12.30
CA THR A 264 -4.67 -7.75 -13.20
C THR A 264 -4.53 -6.27 -12.89
N LEU A 265 -3.56 -5.61 -13.48
CA LEU A 265 -3.37 -4.16 -13.41
C LEU A 265 -3.74 -3.53 -14.75
N ALA A 266 -4.19 -2.27 -14.74
CA ALA A 266 -4.48 -1.52 -15.96
C ALA A 266 -3.27 -1.47 -16.93
N THR A 267 -2.04 -1.52 -16.41
CA THR A 267 -0.79 -1.60 -17.20
C THR A 267 -0.62 -2.92 -17.95
N ALA A 268 -1.20 -4.01 -17.43
CA ALA A 268 -1.13 -5.35 -18.01
C ALA A 268 -2.32 -5.65 -18.94
N VAL A 269 -3.45 -4.94 -18.79
CA VAL A 269 -4.64 -5.15 -19.61
C VAL A 269 -4.32 -4.82 -21.08
N PRO A 270 -4.55 -5.77 -22.02
CA PRO A 270 -4.31 -5.54 -23.44
C PRO A 270 -5.08 -4.32 -23.99
N LYS A 271 -4.43 -3.52 -24.85
CA LYS A 271 -4.97 -2.26 -25.41
C LYS A 271 -5.15 -1.12 -24.39
N VAL A 272 -4.87 -1.37 -23.11
CA VAL A 272 -4.89 -0.33 -22.07
C VAL A 272 -3.47 0.15 -21.84
N HIS A 273 -2.57 -0.71 -21.35
CA HIS A 273 -1.13 -0.44 -21.17
C HIS A 273 -0.80 0.91 -20.51
N VAL A 274 -1.69 1.40 -19.63
CA VAL A 274 -1.52 2.67 -18.91
C VAL A 274 -1.86 2.48 -17.45
N SER A 275 -1.12 3.18 -16.61
CA SER A 275 -1.42 3.32 -15.18
C SER A 275 -2.51 4.38 -14.99
N THR A 276 -3.36 4.21 -13.99
CA THR A 276 -4.49 5.11 -13.69
C THR A 276 -4.48 5.50 -12.23
N GLU A 277 -4.85 6.74 -11.93
CA GLU A 277 -5.16 7.15 -10.56
C GLU A 277 -6.44 6.47 -10.06
N HIS A 278 -6.66 6.51 -8.74
CA HIS A 278 -7.78 5.84 -8.09
C HIS A 278 -9.15 6.19 -8.70
N GLN A 279 -9.37 7.47 -9.02
CA GLN A 279 -10.61 7.94 -9.62
C GLN A 279 -10.57 7.84 -11.15
N THR A 280 -9.39 7.98 -11.76
CA THR A 280 -9.22 7.92 -13.22
C THR A 280 -9.63 6.58 -13.82
N ILE A 281 -9.43 5.49 -13.08
CA ILE A 281 -9.77 4.14 -13.53
C ILE A 281 -11.23 3.99 -14.01
N VAL A 282 -12.18 4.79 -13.46
CA VAL A 282 -13.61 4.67 -13.82
C VAL A 282 -13.98 5.38 -15.13
N TRP A 283 -13.17 6.36 -15.56
CA TRP A 283 -13.40 7.12 -16.78
C TRP A 283 -12.30 6.95 -17.81
N CYS A 284 -11.33 6.06 -17.56
CA CYS A 284 -10.25 5.82 -18.48
C CYS A 284 -10.72 5.17 -19.77
N ASN A 285 -10.68 5.90 -20.88
CA ASN A 285 -11.30 5.49 -22.13
C ASN A 285 -10.79 4.15 -22.63
N GLN A 286 -9.47 3.93 -22.58
CA GLN A 286 -8.88 2.64 -22.96
C GLN A 286 -9.49 1.48 -22.17
N LEU A 287 -9.55 1.60 -20.84
CA LEU A 287 -10.08 0.56 -19.95
C LEU A 287 -11.60 0.40 -20.07
N VAL A 288 -12.35 1.52 -20.08
CA VAL A 288 -13.81 1.52 -20.25
C VAL A 288 -14.20 0.86 -21.57
N LEU A 289 -13.45 1.11 -22.66
CA LEU A 289 -13.70 0.47 -23.95
C LEU A 289 -13.46 -1.04 -23.91
N VAL A 290 -12.43 -1.52 -23.20
CA VAL A 290 -12.17 -2.96 -23.02
C VAL A 290 -13.28 -3.60 -22.18
N THR A 291 -13.62 -3.00 -21.04
CA THR A 291 -14.71 -3.46 -20.16
C THR A 291 -16.06 -3.49 -20.90
N ALA A 292 -16.39 -2.46 -21.69
CA ALA A 292 -17.62 -2.42 -22.47
C ALA A 292 -17.65 -3.48 -23.58
N ARG A 293 -16.52 -3.73 -24.26
CA ARG A 293 -16.42 -4.81 -25.26
C ARG A 293 -16.61 -6.19 -24.61
N PHE A 294 -16.00 -6.43 -23.47
CA PHE A 294 -16.20 -7.66 -22.69
C PHE A 294 -17.68 -7.89 -22.36
N LEU A 295 -18.40 -6.87 -21.88
CA LEU A 295 -19.84 -6.97 -21.63
C LEU A 295 -20.66 -7.27 -22.89
N VAL A 296 -20.39 -6.57 -23.99
CA VAL A 296 -21.06 -6.77 -25.29
C VAL A 296 -20.82 -8.20 -25.80
N ASP A 297 -19.60 -8.72 -25.70
CA ASP A 297 -19.25 -10.04 -26.22
C ASP A 297 -19.82 -11.20 -25.36
N MET A 298 -20.21 -10.91 -24.12
CA MET A 298 -20.93 -11.86 -23.25
C MET A 298 -22.40 -12.05 -23.63
N LEU A 299 -22.97 -11.17 -24.48
CA LEU A 299 -24.35 -11.32 -24.93
C LEU A 299 -24.53 -12.62 -25.71
N SER A 300 -25.56 -13.39 -25.36
CA SER A 300 -26.02 -14.54 -26.14
C SER A 300 -26.90 -14.08 -27.29
N THR A 301 -26.69 -14.64 -28.48
CA THR A 301 -27.55 -14.37 -29.64
C THR A 301 -28.97 -14.88 -29.44
N ASP A 302 -29.12 -15.98 -28.68
CA ASP A 302 -30.38 -16.71 -28.60
C ASP A 302 -31.27 -16.14 -27.49
N THR A 303 -30.70 -15.94 -26.30
CA THR A 303 -31.44 -15.40 -25.15
C THR A 303 -31.43 -13.88 -25.13
N LYS A 304 -30.57 -13.24 -25.93
CA LYS A 304 -30.29 -11.79 -25.88
C LYS A 304 -29.94 -11.27 -24.48
N GLN A 305 -29.55 -12.17 -23.57
CA GLN A 305 -29.11 -11.90 -22.20
C GLN A 305 -27.64 -12.29 -22.05
N LEU A 306 -27.04 -11.98 -20.90
CA LEU A 306 -25.69 -12.47 -20.59
C LEU A 306 -25.64 -14.00 -20.66
N THR A 307 -24.57 -14.53 -21.26
CA THR A 307 -24.35 -15.97 -21.33
C THR A 307 -24.33 -16.59 -19.94
N SER A 308 -25.08 -17.67 -19.74
CA SER A 308 -25.04 -18.47 -18.50
C SER A 308 -23.82 -19.39 -18.44
N ASP A 309 -23.19 -19.69 -19.58
CA ASP A 309 -21.99 -20.52 -19.68
C ASP A 309 -20.76 -19.82 -19.08
N VAL A 310 -20.28 -20.35 -17.94
CA VAL A 310 -19.09 -19.91 -17.22
C VAL A 310 -17.83 -20.06 -18.08
N THR A 311 -17.71 -21.14 -18.84
CA THR A 311 -16.54 -21.41 -19.68
C THR A 311 -16.41 -20.34 -20.77
N LYS A 312 -17.52 -19.96 -21.41
CA LYS A 312 -17.55 -18.84 -22.35
C LYS A 312 -17.16 -17.53 -21.67
N ARG A 313 -17.65 -17.24 -20.45
CA ARG A 313 -17.26 -16.02 -19.70
C ARG A 313 -15.77 -15.99 -19.36
N THR A 314 -15.22 -17.09 -18.86
CA THR A 314 -13.80 -17.23 -18.53
C THR A 314 -12.92 -17.03 -19.76
N ARG A 315 -13.32 -17.59 -20.91
CA ARG A 315 -12.59 -17.39 -22.17
C ARG A 315 -12.62 -15.93 -22.62
N LEU A 316 -13.77 -15.27 -22.55
CA LEU A 316 -13.91 -13.85 -22.87
C LEU A 316 -13.08 -12.97 -21.91
N MET A 317 -13.06 -13.33 -20.63
CA MET A 317 -12.27 -12.67 -19.61
C MET A 317 -10.77 -12.77 -19.93
N ASN A 318 -10.29 -13.96 -20.25
CA ASN A 318 -8.90 -14.17 -20.68
C ASN A 318 -8.58 -13.36 -21.94
N TYR A 319 -9.46 -13.36 -22.94
CA TYR A 319 -9.25 -12.64 -24.20
C TYR A 319 -9.18 -11.11 -24.03
N HIS A 320 -10.01 -10.52 -23.14
CA HIS A 320 -10.06 -9.07 -22.96
C HIS A 320 -9.07 -8.55 -21.93
N PHE A 321 -8.80 -9.30 -20.85
CA PHE A 321 -8.02 -8.81 -19.71
C PHE A 321 -6.65 -9.47 -19.53
N ARG A 322 -6.43 -10.69 -20.04
CA ARG A 322 -5.14 -11.41 -19.92
C ARG A 322 -4.32 -11.32 -21.21
N GLN A 323 -4.93 -11.65 -22.34
CA GLN A 323 -4.23 -11.77 -23.61
C GLN A 323 -5.14 -11.46 -24.80
N ASN A 324 -4.84 -10.38 -25.51
CA ASN A 324 -5.56 -10.02 -26.74
C ASN A 324 -4.61 -10.13 -27.95
N PRO A 325 -4.85 -11.09 -28.87
CA PRO A 325 -4.02 -11.30 -30.05
C PRO A 325 -4.18 -10.22 -31.12
N GLY A 326 -5.01 -9.20 -30.90
CA GLY A 326 -5.23 -8.10 -31.84
C GLY A 326 -6.21 -8.42 -32.95
N SER A 327 -6.59 -9.70 -33.13
CA SER A 327 -7.70 -10.11 -34.00
C SER A 327 -9.03 -9.62 -33.42
N GLY A 328 -9.97 -9.19 -34.26
CA GLY A 328 -11.35 -8.89 -33.83
C GLY A 328 -12.20 -10.13 -33.54
N VAL A 329 -11.64 -11.32 -33.78
CA VAL A 329 -12.34 -12.61 -33.67
C VAL A 329 -11.97 -13.30 -32.37
N ILE A 330 -12.98 -13.51 -31.54
CA ILE A 330 -12.87 -14.28 -30.31
C ILE A 330 -12.85 -15.77 -30.64
N PRO A 331 -11.87 -16.55 -30.15
CA PRO A 331 -11.84 -18.00 -30.32
C PRO A 331 -13.13 -18.65 -29.81
N LYS A 332 -13.69 -19.59 -30.59
CA LYS A 332 -14.88 -20.37 -30.19
C LYS A 332 -14.57 -21.55 -29.27
N SER A 333 -13.30 -21.93 -29.18
CA SER A 333 -12.75 -22.98 -28.33
C SER A 333 -11.35 -22.54 -27.89
N ASP A 334 -10.85 -23.13 -26.81
CA ASP A 334 -9.46 -22.97 -26.38
C ASP A 334 -8.50 -23.75 -27.31
N SER A 335 -9.02 -24.74 -28.06
CA SER A 335 -8.24 -25.48 -29.04
C SER A 335 -7.97 -24.66 -30.31
N PRO A 336 -6.76 -24.75 -30.91
CA PRO A 336 -6.43 -24.12 -32.18
C PRO A 336 -7.43 -24.47 -33.28
N ARG A 337 -7.82 -23.49 -34.09
CA ARG A 337 -8.84 -23.69 -35.15
C ARG A 337 -8.20 -24.37 -36.36
N LYS A 338 -8.79 -25.45 -36.86
CA LYS A 338 -8.38 -26.08 -38.13
C LYS A 338 -8.51 -25.08 -39.30
N VAL A 339 -7.48 -24.99 -40.14
CA VAL A 339 -7.38 -24.12 -41.31
C VAL A 339 -7.18 -24.96 -42.56
N ARG A 340 -7.94 -24.66 -43.61
CA ARG A 340 -7.69 -25.22 -44.95
C ARG A 340 -6.63 -24.37 -45.65
N LEU A 341 -5.57 -25.02 -46.10
CA LEU A 341 -4.49 -24.38 -46.87
C LEU A 341 -4.86 -24.33 -48.35
N SER A 342 -4.36 -23.29 -49.04
CA SER A 342 -4.52 -23.13 -50.48
C SER A 342 -3.56 -24.06 -51.22
N PRO A 343 -4.03 -24.83 -52.22
CA PRO A 343 -3.16 -25.66 -53.05
C PRO A 343 -2.28 -24.84 -54.00
N THR A 344 -2.57 -23.55 -54.18
CA THR A 344 -1.86 -22.67 -55.14
C THR A 344 -0.57 -22.07 -54.60
N TYR A 345 -0.33 -22.18 -53.29
CA TYR A 345 0.82 -21.55 -52.66
C TYR A 345 2.04 -22.47 -52.78
N HIS A 346 3.18 -21.87 -53.12
CA HIS A 346 4.46 -22.58 -53.14
C HIS A 346 4.98 -22.81 -51.72
N TRP A 347 5.71 -23.90 -51.48
CA TRP A 347 6.30 -24.21 -50.18
C TRP A 347 7.78 -23.85 -50.19
N SER A 348 8.22 -23.04 -49.24
CA SER A 348 9.61 -22.63 -49.08
C SER A 348 10.06 -22.94 -47.67
N GLU A 349 10.93 -23.92 -47.51
CA GLU A 349 11.54 -24.23 -46.21
C GLU A 349 12.59 -23.18 -45.86
N VAL A 350 12.57 -22.73 -44.61
CA VAL A 350 13.49 -21.73 -44.06
C VAL A 350 14.38 -22.43 -43.05
N ASP A 351 15.68 -22.40 -43.31
CA ASP A 351 16.72 -23.04 -42.50
C ASP A 351 17.44 -22.07 -41.54
N GLU A 352 17.06 -20.80 -41.57
CA GLU A 352 17.65 -19.75 -40.75
C GLU A 352 17.04 -19.70 -39.35
N TYR A 353 17.88 -19.63 -38.31
CA TYR A 353 17.45 -19.42 -36.93
C TYR A 353 16.94 -17.99 -36.67
N PHE A 354 17.48 -17.02 -37.42
CA PHE A 354 17.08 -15.62 -37.40
C PHE A 354 16.65 -15.23 -38.81
N TRP A 355 15.35 -15.11 -39.05
CA TRP A 355 14.80 -14.87 -40.37
C TRP A 355 13.90 -13.64 -40.39
N SER A 356 14.01 -12.84 -41.44
CA SER A 356 13.16 -11.67 -41.68
C SER A 356 12.54 -11.77 -43.08
N PHE A 357 11.25 -11.43 -43.18
CA PHE A 357 10.50 -11.61 -44.41
C PHE A 357 10.85 -10.61 -45.51
N ASP A 358 11.28 -11.13 -46.67
CA ASP A 358 11.40 -10.37 -47.92
C ASP A 358 10.10 -10.47 -48.76
N LYS A 359 9.50 -9.32 -49.07
CA LYS A 359 8.29 -9.21 -49.89
C LYS A 359 8.44 -9.77 -51.29
N ASP A 360 9.62 -9.66 -51.89
CA ASP A 360 9.83 -10.14 -53.26
C ASP A 360 9.84 -11.66 -53.34
N ALA A 361 10.27 -12.34 -52.27
CA ALA A 361 10.27 -13.80 -52.16
C ALA A 361 8.86 -14.43 -52.07
N ALA A 362 7.82 -13.66 -51.72
CA ALA A 362 6.45 -14.19 -51.58
C ALA A 362 5.69 -14.38 -52.90
N GLY A 363 6.14 -13.76 -54.01
CA GLY A 363 5.50 -13.90 -55.33
C GLY A 363 3.96 -13.80 -55.31
N GLN A 364 3.28 -14.73 -55.98
CA GLN A 364 1.81 -14.83 -55.98
C GLN A 364 1.22 -15.53 -54.73
N GLY A 365 2.04 -16.20 -53.93
CA GLY A 365 1.65 -16.91 -52.71
C GLY A 365 2.66 -17.98 -52.30
N THR A 366 3.28 -17.80 -51.13
CA THR A 366 4.29 -18.71 -50.57
C THR A 366 3.96 -19.06 -49.12
N TYR A 367 4.13 -20.33 -48.77
CA TYR A 367 4.19 -20.84 -47.41
C TYR A 367 5.65 -20.94 -46.99
N PHE A 368 6.09 -20.00 -46.15
CA PHE A 368 7.39 -20.13 -45.50
C PHE A 368 7.25 -21.11 -44.33
N THR A 369 8.07 -22.16 -44.30
CA THR A 369 7.94 -23.26 -43.34
C THR A 369 9.18 -23.45 -42.49
N PHE A 370 8.98 -23.72 -41.20
CA PHE A 370 10.02 -23.98 -40.22
C PHE A 370 9.83 -25.37 -39.61
N SER A 371 10.82 -26.24 -39.80
CA SER A 371 10.78 -27.63 -39.32
C SER A 371 10.93 -27.68 -37.80
N ILE A 372 9.89 -28.14 -37.11
CA ILE A 372 9.87 -28.28 -35.64
C ILE A 372 10.90 -29.34 -35.23
N ASP A 373 10.94 -30.46 -35.95
CA ASP A 373 11.87 -31.55 -35.63
C ASP A 373 13.32 -31.10 -35.74
N LYS A 374 13.67 -30.40 -36.83
CA LYS A 374 15.02 -29.88 -37.05
C LYS A 374 15.43 -28.90 -35.96
N LEU A 375 14.58 -27.92 -35.63
CA LEU A 375 14.89 -26.90 -34.63
C LEU A 375 14.98 -27.46 -33.20
N VAL A 376 14.17 -28.47 -32.86
CA VAL A 376 14.26 -29.17 -31.56
C VAL A 376 15.52 -30.03 -31.50
N GLU A 377 15.86 -30.75 -32.56
CA GLU A 377 17.08 -31.58 -32.64
C GLU A 377 18.37 -30.74 -32.59
N THR A 378 18.34 -29.51 -33.12
CA THR A 378 19.44 -28.55 -33.02
C THR A 378 19.42 -27.72 -31.73
N ASN A 379 18.64 -28.14 -30.72
CA ASN A 379 18.56 -27.51 -29.39
C ASN A 379 18.13 -26.03 -29.42
N SER A 380 17.26 -25.66 -30.37
CA SER A 380 16.67 -24.32 -30.49
C SER A 380 15.15 -24.31 -30.31
N PRO A 381 14.61 -24.81 -29.17
CA PRO A 381 13.17 -25.05 -29.01
C PRO A 381 12.35 -23.77 -28.78
N ASN A 382 12.99 -22.62 -28.52
CA ASN A 382 12.27 -21.39 -28.18
C ASN A 382 12.04 -20.55 -29.43
N PHE A 383 10.80 -20.52 -29.89
CA PHE A 383 10.45 -19.90 -31.16
C PHE A 383 9.61 -18.64 -30.94
N VAL A 384 10.17 -17.48 -31.30
CA VAL A 384 9.54 -16.17 -31.13
C VAL A 384 9.32 -15.54 -32.49
N SER A 385 8.11 -15.00 -32.70
CA SER A 385 7.79 -14.38 -33.98
C SER A 385 7.00 -13.11 -33.78
N ARG A 386 7.29 -12.10 -34.59
CA ARG A 386 6.59 -10.81 -34.58
C ARG A 386 6.06 -10.46 -35.95
N THR A 387 4.93 -9.77 -36.00
CA THR A 387 4.39 -9.21 -37.24
C THR A 387 3.66 -7.90 -37.04
N ASP A 388 3.68 -7.02 -38.04
CA ASP A 388 2.81 -5.84 -38.13
C ASP A 388 1.47 -6.16 -38.84
N SER A 389 1.26 -7.42 -39.23
CA SER A 389 0.08 -7.83 -39.99
C SER A 389 -1.21 -7.72 -39.18
N LYS A 390 -2.20 -7.05 -39.78
CA LYS A 390 -3.59 -7.03 -39.30
C LYS A 390 -4.39 -8.27 -39.71
N ARG A 391 -3.80 -9.20 -40.47
CA ARG A 391 -4.48 -10.45 -40.88
C ARG A 391 -4.82 -11.29 -39.66
N GLU A 392 -6.02 -11.86 -39.63
CA GLU A 392 -6.46 -12.69 -38.49
C GLU A 392 -5.57 -13.94 -38.33
N LYS A 393 -5.27 -14.61 -39.44
CA LYS A 393 -4.45 -15.82 -39.52
C LYS A 393 -3.12 -15.47 -40.16
N TRP A 394 -2.06 -15.52 -39.38
CA TRP A 394 -0.72 -15.20 -39.86
C TRP A 394 0.30 -16.28 -39.50
N ILE A 395 0.00 -17.16 -38.54
CA ILE A 395 0.85 -18.27 -38.13
C ILE A 395 0.03 -19.56 -37.95
N ILE A 396 0.50 -20.66 -38.56
CA ILE A 396 -0.22 -21.94 -38.61
C ILE A 396 0.74 -23.07 -38.21
N ALA A 397 0.33 -23.94 -37.29
CA ALA A 397 1.00 -25.22 -37.03
C ALA A 397 0.44 -26.32 -37.93
N CYS A 398 1.30 -27.20 -38.43
CA CYS A 398 0.93 -28.21 -39.40
C CYS A 398 1.42 -29.61 -39.00
N LYS A 399 0.57 -30.61 -39.26
CA LYS A 399 0.91 -32.03 -39.24
C LYS A 399 1.20 -32.50 -40.67
N MET A 400 2.46 -32.73 -41.02
CA MET A 400 2.83 -33.25 -42.34
C MET A 400 2.70 -34.77 -42.41
N ASP A 401 2.30 -35.27 -43.58
CA ASP A 401 2.40 -36.71 -43.92
C ASP A 401 3.67 -36.98 -44.75
N LYS A 402 4.02 -38.25 -44.93
CA LYS A 402 5.23 -38.75 -45.62
C LYS A 402 5.43 -38.22 -47.05
N GLY A 403 4.40 -37.60 -47.66
CA GLY A 403 4.43 -36.98 -48.99
C GLY A 403 4.60 -35.45 -49.02
N SER A 404 5.14 -34.83 -47.96
CA SER A 404 5.43 -33.38 -47.88
C SER A 404 4.21 -32.47 -48.09
N LYS A 405 3.01 -32.93 -47.72
CA LYS A 405 1.78 -32.12 -47.71
C LYS A 405 1.23 -32.03 -46.29
N CYS A 406 0.76 -30.83 -45.93
CA CYS A 406 0.08 -30.62 -44.66
C CYS A 406 -1.29 -31.30 -44.64
N THR A 407 -1.46 -32.27 -43.76
CA THR A 407 -2.74 -32.98 -43.60
C THR A 407 -3.73 -32.17 -42.77
N GLU A 408 -3.25 -31.58 -41.69
CA GLU A 408 -4.05 -30.73 -40.80
C GLU A 408 -3.26 -29.48 -40.40
N GLY A 409 -3.77 -28.31 -40.78
CA GLY A 409 -3.26 -27.01 -40.35
C GLY A 409 -4.09 -26.41 -39.21
N PHE A 410 -3.47 -25.80 -38.23
CA PHE A 410 -4.09 -25.23 -37.04
C PHE A 410 -3.60 -23.80 -36.80
N ASP A 411 -4.53 -22.85 -36.65
CA ASP A 411 -4.21 -21.44 -36.43
C ASP A 411 -3.67 -21.19 -35.02
N LEU A 412 -2.42 -20.72 -34.92
CA LEU A 412 -1.78 -20.33 -33.65
C LEU A 412 -1.91 -18.84 -33.35
N SER A 413 -2.44 -18.04 -34.29
CA SER A 413 -2.48 -16.58 -34.20
C SER A 413 -3.25 -16.06 -32.98
N GLY A 414 -4.13 -16.89 -32.39
CA GLY A 414 -4.88 -16.59 -31.18
C GLY A 414 -4.04 -16.57 -29.89
N GLN A 415 -2.85 -17.19 -29.89
CA GLN A 415 -1.91 -17.21 -28.75
C GLN A 415 -0.93 -16.03 -28.78
N ALA A 416 -1.03 -15.14 -29.77
CA ALA A 416 -0.23 -13.92 -29.80
C ALA A 416 -0.72 -12.91 -28.74
N PHE A 417 0.14 -12.01 -28.33
CA PHE A 417 -0.24 -10.78 -27.64
C PHE A 417 0.09 -9.57 -28.53
N SER A 418 -0.63 -8.47 -28.33
CA SER A 418 -0.42 -7.26 -29.12
C SER A 418 0.35 -6.22 -28.30
N THR A 419 1.37 -5.63 -28.91
CA THR A 419 1.95 -4.35 -28.50
C THR A 419 1.36 -3.23 -29.39
N PRO A 420 1.64 -1.95 -29.13
CA PRO A 420 1.18 -0.86 -30.01
C PRO A 420 1.61 -1.01 -31.48
N LYS A 421 2.79 -1.59 -31.74
CA LYS A 421 3.38 -1.72 -33.09
C LYS A 421 3.26 -3.12 -33.68
N TYR A 422 3.41 -4.17 -32.86
CA TYR A 422 3.52 -5.55 -33.33
C TYR A 422 2.55 -6.51 -32.63
N ARG A 423 2.31 -7.63 -33.29
CA ARG A 423 1.74 -8.84 -32.68
C ARG A 423 2.86 -9.83 -32.51
N ILE A 424 3.02 -10.34 -31.30
CA ILE A 424 4.15 -11.18 -30.92
C ILE A 424 3.63 -12.48 -30.35
N ILE A 425 4.23 -13.59 -30.76
CA ILE A 425 3.94 -14.94 -30.25
C ILE A 425 5.22 -15.60 -29.76
N HIS A 426 5.12 -16.32 -28.65
CA HIS A 426 6.20 -17.12 -28.07
C HIS A 426 5.69 -18.56 -28.07
N LEU A 427 6.45 -19.46 -28.69
CA LEU A 427 6.10 -20.86 -28.84
C LEU A 427 7.22 -21.73 -28.29
N ASP A 428 6.84 -22.77 -27.56
CA ASP A 428 7.72 -23.86 -27.18
C ASP A 428 7.56 -24.98 -28.22
N LEU A 429 8.60 -25.21 -29.01
CA LEU A 429 8.59 -26.22 -30.07
C LEU A 429 8.56 -27.64 -29.52
N VAL A 430 9.04 -27.88 -28.29
CA VAL A 430 8.96 -29.19 -27.64
C VAL A 430 7.49 -29.51 -27.34
N GLU A 431 6.76 -28.56 -26.76
CA GLU A 431 5.33 -28.72 -26.48
C GLU A 431 4.53 -28.96 -27.77
N LEU A 432 4.83 -28.22 -28.84
CA LEU A 432 4.16 -28.41 -30.14
C LEU A 432 4.50 -29.77 -30.78
N LYS A 433 5.75 -30.25 -30.64
CA LYS A 433 6.17 -31.57 -31.10
C LYS A 433 5.44 -32.68 -30.35
N GLU A 434 5.29 -32.56 -29.03
CA GLU A 434 4.50 -33.50 -28.21
C GLU A 434 3.02 -33.56 -28.62
N GLN A 435 2.47 -32.44 -29.10
CA GLN A 435 1.12 -32.38 -29.68
C GLN A 435 1.03 -32.97 -31.11
N GLY A 436 2.16 -33.41 -31.67
CA GLY A 436 2.29 -34.06 -32.98
C GLY A 436 2.38 -33.10 -34.17
N PHE A 437 2.77 -31.84 -33.95
CA PHE A 437 3.05 -30.89 -35.03
C PHE A 437 4.49 -31.06 -35.55
N THR A 438 4.66 -30.93 -36.86
CA THR A 438 5.96 -31.12 -37.53
C THR A 438 6.51 -29.83 -38.15
N GLN A 439 5.66 -28.87 -38.48
CA GLN A 439 6.04 -27.62 -39.17
C GLN A 439 5.25 -26.42 -38.65
N ILE A 440 5.90 -25.25 -38.60
CA ILE A 440 5.25 -23.93 -38.47
C ILE A 440 5.22 -23.25 -39.84
N ILE A 441 4.09 -22.64 -40.20
CA ILE A 441 3.83 -22.11 -41.53
C ILE A 441 3.38 -20.65 -41.47
N TYR A 442 3.96 -19.82 -42.34
CA TYR A 442 3.57 -18.43 -42.57
C TYR A 442 3.02 -18.23 -44.00
N PRO A 443 1.71 -17.96 -44.16
CA PRO A 443 1.11 -17.66 -45.45
C PRO A 443 1.36 -16.21 -45.91
N MET A 444 2.20 -16.03 -46.93
CA MET A 444 2.57 -14.71 -47.45
C MET A 444 2.29 -14.55 -48.95
N THR A 445 2.06 -13.30 -49.38
CA THR A 445 1.85 -12.90 -50.78
C THR A 445 2.57 -11.57 -51.03
N LYS A 446 3.08 -11.30 -52.23
CA LYS A 446 3.73 -10.00 -52.55
C LYS A 446 2.78 -8.81 -52.38
N SER A 447 1.48 -9.03 -52.59
CA SER A 447 0.42 -8.05 -52.34
C SER A 447 0.06 -7.83 -50.86
N SER A 448 0.72 -8.54 -49.93
CA SER A 448 0.42 -8.43 -48.51
C SER A 448 0.81 -7.04 -47.97
N PRO A 449 -0.05 -6.40 -47.16
CA PRO A 449 0.29 -5.13 -46.52
C PRO A 449 1.33 -5.29 -45.41
N THR A 450 1.57 -6.51 -44.92
CA THR A 450 2.58 -6.83 -43.89
C THR A 450 3.95 -6.32 -44.33
N LYS A 451 4.59 -5.47 -43.52
CA LYS A 451 5.97 -5.02 -43.76
C LYS A 451 6.97 -5.79 -42.92
N VAL A 452 6.55 -6.28 -41.76
CA VAL A 452 7.42 -6.96 -40.79
C VAL A 452 6.84 -8.34 -40.50
N LEU A 453 7.66 -9.37 -40.72
CA LEU A 453 7.46 -10.71 -40.22
C LEU A 453 8.84 -11.28 -39.93
N ASP A 454 9.19 -11.37 -38.65
CA ASP A 454 10.50 -11.83 -38.21
C ASP A 454 10.35 -13.03 -37.28
N VAL A 455 11.30 -13.94 -37.36
CA VAL A 455 11.35 -15.19 -36.61
C VAL A 455 12.72 -15.33 -35.96
N ASN A 456 12.73 -15.64 -34.67
CA ASN A 456 13.93 -15.97 -33.90
C ASN A 456 13.71 -17.33 -33.22
N SER A 457 14.57 -18.29 -33.52
CA SER A 457 14.64 -19.60 -32.86
C SER A 457 15.90 -19.65 -32.01
N LEU A 458 15.75 -19.88 -30.71
CA LEU A 458 16.82 -19.73 -29.72
C LEU A 458 16.94 -20.99 -28.85
N SER A 459 18.18 -21.33 -28.47
CA SER A 459 18.42 -22.28 -27.38
C SER A 459 18.09 -21.65 -26.01
N ASP A 460 17.96 -22.47 -24.96
CA ASP A 460 17.71 -21.96 -23.61
C ASP A 460 18.84 -21.06 -23.09
N LEU A 461 20.08 -21.35 -23.49
CA LEU A 461 21.27 -20.58 -23.12
C LEU A 461 21.31 -19.21 -23.83
N GLU A 462 20.97 -19.16 -25.11
CA GLU A 462 20.96 -17.90 -25.89
C GLU A 462 19.72 -17.05 -25.59
N LYS A 463 18.64 -17.69 -25.13
CA LYS A 463 17.40 -17.03 -24.75
C LYS A 463 17.57 -16.23 -23.46
N ILE A 464 18.15 -16.83 -22.42
CA ILE A 464 18.13 -16.28 -21.06
C ILE A 464 19.51 -15.71 -20.68
N THR A 465 19.65 -14.40 -20.79
CA THR A 465 20.78 -13.68 -20.20
C THR A 465 20.45 -13.34 -18.75
N THR A 466 21.30 -13.73 -17.80
CA THR A 466 21.09 -13.38 -16.39
C THR A 466 21.89 -12.13 -16.05
N VAL A 467 21.20 -11.09 -15.58
CA VAL A 467 21.80 -9.83 -15.15
C VAL A 467 21.52 -9.63 -13.66
N PRO A 468 22.56 -9.54 -12.80
CA PRO A 468 22.36 -9.27 -11.39
C PRO A 468 21.91 -7.83 -11.17
N VAL A 469 20.84 -7.63 -10.39
CA VAL A 469 20.44 -6.28 -10.01
C VAL A 469 21.34 -5.75 -8.89
N PRO A 470 21.69 -4.46 -8.92
CA PRO A 470 22.47 -3.86 -7.85
C PRO A 470 21.68 -3.83 -6.54
N HIS A 471 22.39 -3.89 -5.42
CA HIS A 471 21.76 -3.73 -4.11
C HIS A 471 21.17 -2.32 -4.00
N VAL A 472 19.99 -2.15 -3.37
CA VAL A 472 19.32 -0.83 -3.32
C VAL A 472 20.10 0.24 -2.56
N PHE A 473 21.03 -0.18 -1.68
CA PHE A 473 21.95 0.72 -0.96
C PHE A 473 23.34 0.80 -1.61
N SER A 474 23.58 0.05 -2.69
CA SER A 474 24.75 0.31 -3.53
C SER A 474 24.60 1.70 -4.15
N ASN A 475 25.72 2.38 -4.44
CA ASN A 475 25.72 3.65 -5.16
C ASN A 475 25.04 4.86 -4.48
N LEU A 476 24.74 4.80 -3.17
CA LEU A 476 24.38 5.99 -2.36
C LEU A 476 25.38 7.15 -2.54
N TRP A 477 26.66 6.82 -2.78
CA TRP A 477 27.76 7.77 -2.94
C TRP A 477 28.17 8.06 -4.39
N THR A 478 27.69 7.29 -5.39
CA THR A 478 28.08 7.47 -6.81
C THR A 478 27.05 8.22 -7.65
N TRP A 479 26.11 8.93 -6.99
CA TRP A 479 25.05 9.74 -7.61
C TRP A 479 24.36 9.04 -8.78
N ASN A 480 23.87 7.83 -8.55
CA ASN A 480 22.92 7.20 -9.46
C ASN A 480 23.55 6.82 -10.82
N LYS A 481 24.85 6.51 -10.90
CA LYS A 481 25.43 5.85 -12.07
C LYS A 481 24.78 4.47 -12.25
N GLY A 482 24.20 4.23 -13.43
CA GLY A 482 23.65 2.93 -13.80
C GLY A 482 24.77 1.91 -14.04
N TYR A 483 24.45 0.64 -13.85
CA TYR A 483 25.31 -0.48 -14.23
C TYR A 483 24.97 -0.84 -15.67
N LEU A 484 25.93 -0.66 -16.57
CA LEU A 484 25.77 -1.03 -17.97
C LEU A 484 26.19 -2.50 -18.14
N PHE A 485 25.31 -3.28 -18.75
CA PHE A 485 25.55 -4.67 -19.10
C PHE A 485 25.39 -4.81 -20.60
N ASP A 486 26.43 -5.28 -21.28
CA ASP A 486 26.33 -5.62 -22.70
C ASP A 486 25.55 -6.93 -22.82
N ILE A 487 24.41 -6.88 -23.53
CA ILE A 487 23.53 -8.05 -23.70
C ILE A 487 23.96 -8.86 -24.93
N THR A 488 24.43 -8.16 -25.97
CA THR A 488 24.83 -8.77 -27.24
C THR A 488 26.29 -9.18 -27.23
N ASP A 489 26.55 -10.46 -27.46
CA ASP A 489 27.88 -10.98 -27.81
C ASP A 489 27.98 -11.38 -29.31
N ASP A 490 26.85 -11.33 -30.04
CA ASP A 490 26.72 -11.83 -31.42
C ASP A 490 26.04 -10.82 -32.36
N THR A 491 26.52 -10.71 -33.60
CA THR A 491 26.18 -9.68 -34.60
C THR A 491 25.13 -10.14 -35.63
N SER A 492 24.38 -11.19 -35.31
CA SER A 492 23.33 -11.76 -36.16
C SER A 492 22.32 -10.70 -36.64
N THR A 493 22.32 -10.44 -37.95
CA THR A 493 21.63 -9.29 -38.59
C THR A 493 20.09 -9.32 -38.51
N SER A 494 19.47 -10.42 -38.06
CA SER A 494 18.01 -10.59 -37.96
C SER A 494 17.53 -10.94 -36.54
N ARG A 495 18.39 -10.83 -35.51
CA ARG A 495 17.98 -11.05 -34.12
C ARG A 495 17.24 -9.82 -33.60
N PHE A 496 16.00 -10.02 -33.11
CA PHE A 496 15.17 -8.95 -32.57
C PHE A 496 14.74 -9.20 -31.11
N TYR A 497 14.92 -10.40 -30.58
CA TYR A 497 14.41 -10.77 -29.25
C TYR A 497 15.51 -11.17 -28.26
N TYR A 498 15.38 -10.66 -27.04
CA TYR A 498 16.22 -10.97 -25.88
C TYR A 498 15.36 -11.17 -24.64
N GLN A 499 15.67 -12.20 -23.84
CA GLN A 499 15.04 -12.44 -22.53
C GLN A 499 16.08 -12.31 -21.43
N ILE A 500 15.84 -11.40 -20.50
CA ILE A 500 16.79 -11.04 -19.46
C ILE A 500 16.19 -11.38 -18.11
N LYS A 501 16.84 -12.27 -17.37
CA LYS A 501 16.48 -12.59 -15.98
C LYS A 501 17.21 -11.63 -15.04
N LEU A 502 16.45 -10.84 -14.29
CA LEU A 502 16.98 -9.87 -13.33
C LEU A 502 17.21 -10.55 -11.98
N ASP A 503 18.41 -11.08 -11.78
CA ASP A 503 18.76 -11.85 -10.58
C ASP A 503 18.83 -10.95 -9.32
N GLY A 504 18.24 -11.40 -8.22
CA GLY A 504 18.12 -10.64 -6.97
C GLY A 504 16.94 -9.64 -6.90
N PHE A 505 16.11 -9.53 -7.95
CA PHE A 505 14.92 -8.66 -7.94
C PHE A 505 13.67 -9.41 -7.46
N GLN A 506 13.41 -9.35 -6.15
CA GLN A 506 12.40 -10.18 -5.47
C GLN A 506 11.60 -9.45 -4.38
N ASN A 507 12.07 -8.27 -3.94
CA ASN A 507 11.48 -7.54 -2.83
C ASN A 507 10.67 -6.33 -3.31
N ILE A 508 9.54 -6.06 -2.66
CA ILE A 508 8.62 -4.95 -2.99
C ILE A 508 9.20 -3.54 -2.84
N TYR A 509 10.27 -3.38 -2.04
CA TYR A 509 10.92 -2.08 -1.86
C TYR A 509 11.93 -1.80 -2.97
N GLN A 510 12.30 -2.82 -3.77
CA GLN A 510 13.22 -2.65 -4.87
C GLN A 510 12.51 -1.97 -6.04
N ALA A 511 13.15 -0.94 -6.59
CA ALA A 511 12.73 -0.27 -7.81
C ALA A 511 13.97 -0.01 -8.67
N PHE A 512 13.88 -0.40 -9.94
CA PHE A 512 14.98 -0.25 -10.89
C PHE A 512 14.48 0.43 -12.16
N LYS A 513 15.19 1.45 -12.60
CA LYS A 513 15.06 2.02 -13.93
C LYS A 513 15.91 1.18 -14.89
N LEU A 514 15.25 0.52 -15.81
CA LEU A 514 15.83 -0.34 -16.84
C LEU A 514 15.81 0.45 -18.14
N THR A 515 16.98 0.74 -18.72
CA THR A 515 17.08 1.45 -20.00
C THR A 515 17.84 0.58 -20.98
N ALA A 516 17.18 0.23 -22.09
CA ALA A 516 17.81 -0.46 -23.19
C ALA A 516 18.39 0.57 -24.17
N HIS A 517 19.69 0.54 -24.38
CA HIS A 517 20.40 1.41 -25.31
C HIS A 517 20.72 0.63 -26.59
N GLY A 518 20.22 1.13 -27.73
CA GLY A 518 20.55 0.66 -29.07
C GLY A 518 20.74 1.83 -30.02
N SER A 519 21.38 1.60 -31.17
CA SER A 519 22.02 2.66 -31.94
C SER A 519 21.06 3.75 -32.43
N PHE A 520 19.86 3.41 -32.93
CA PHE A 520 18.95 4.43 -33.51
C PHE A 520 17.44 4.12 -33.50
N GLU A 521 17.01 2.89 -33.18
CA GLU A 521 15.60 2.48 -33.24
C GLU A 521 14.98 2.21 -31.87
N THR A 522 13.65 2.16 -31.81
CA THR A 522 12.89 1.96 -30.57
C THR A 522 12.98 0.51 -30.07
N GLN A 523 13.27 0.35 -28.79
CA GLN A 523 13.24 -0.94 -28.10
C GLN A 523 11.91 -1.06 -27.36
N HIS A 524 11.14 -2.10 -27.66
CA HIS A 524 9.92 -2.39 -26.93
C HIS A 524 10.23 -3.30 -25.75
N LEU A 525 9.98 -2.79 -24.55
CA LEU A 525 10.25 -3.48 -23.28
C LEU A 525 8.96 -4.06 -22.72
N ARG A 526 9.02 -5.31 -22.26
CA ARG A 526 7.96 -5.94 -21.46
C ARG A 526 8.56 -6.52 -20.20
N VAL A 527 8.21 -5.92 -19.06
CA VAL A 527 8.58 -6.44 -17.74
C VAL A 527 7.49 -7.38 -17.28
N GLN A 528 7.85 -8.64 -17.01
CA GLN A 528 6.94 -9.68 -16.54
C GLN A 528 7.37 -10.17 -15.16
N VAL A 529 6.40 -10.28 -14.25
CA VAL A 529 6.59 -10.83 -12.90
C VAL A 529 6.03 -12.27 -12.88
N PRO A 530 6.88 -13.31 -12.84
CA PRO A 530 6.42 -14.70 -13.05
C PRO A 530 5.44 -15.25 -12.02
N TRP A 531 5.43 -14.71 -10.81
CA TRP A 531 4.51 -15.11 -9.74
C TRP A 531 3.23 -14.26 -9.69
N ASP A 532 3.12 -13.25 -10.54
CA ASP A 532 1.98 -12.34 -10.61
C ASP A 532 1.70 -11.98 -12.08
N ASP A 533 1.05 -12.90 -12.80
CA ASP A 533 0.68 -12.74 -14.22
C ASP A 533 -0.08 -11.42 -14.51
N GLY A 534 -0.76 -10.87 -13.50
CA GLY A 534 -1.48 -9.59 -13.58
C GLY A 534 -0.58 -8.35 -13.53
N GLN A 535 0.70 -8.52 -13.24
CA GLN A 535 1.72 -7.48 -13.15
C GLN A 535 2.67 -7.55 -14.35
N THR A 536 2.21 -7.03 -15.48
CA THR A 536 3.03 -6.79 -16.67
C THR A 536 3.07 -5.28 -16.98
N ILE A 537 4.25 -4.79 -17.36
CA ILE A 537 4.45 -3.39 -17.77
C ILE A 537 5.03 -3.37 -19.18
N TYR A 538 4.49 -2.52 -20.03
CA TYR A 538 4.96 -2.28 -21.39
C TYR A 538 5.50 -0.86 -21.51
N ALA A 539 6.68 -0.71 -22.11
CA ALA A 539 7.31 0.59 -22.29
C ALA A 539 8.20 0.61 -23.54
N GLU A 540 8.67 1.80 -23.90
CA GLU A 540 9.61 2.03 -25.00
C GLU A 540 10.91 2.59 -24.43
N ASN A 541 12.03 1.95 -24.75
CA ASN A 541 13.42 2.28 -24.41
C ASN A 541 13.77 2.28 -22.91
N SER A 542 12.90 2.77 -22.03
CA SER A 542 13.12 2.84 -20.59
C SER A 542 11.86 2.53 -19.80
N VAL A 543 12.00 1.78 -18.71
CA VAL A 543 10.91 1.40 -17.81
C VAL A 543 11.37 1.43 -16.36
N VAL A 544 10.53 1.95 -15.47
CA VAL A 544 10.73 1.81 -14.03
C VAL A 544 9.97 0.57 -13.57
N ALA A 545 10.71 -0.46 -13.18
CA ALA A 545 10.16 -1.70 -12.67
C ALA A 545 10.16 -1.68 -11.13
N SER A 546 9.00 -1.91 -10.52
CA SER A 546 8.83 -2.06 -9.07
C SER A 546 7.94 -3.26 -8.78
N LEU A 547 8.14 -3.93 -7.64
CA LEU A 547 7.37 -5.11 -7.25
C LEU A 547 6.21 -4.77 -6.32
N HIS A 548 5.11 -5.52 -6.43
CA HIS A 548 3.92 -5.35 -5.60
C HIS A 548 3.54 -6.62 -4.84
N SER A 549 4.28 -7.69 -5.11
CA SER A 549 4.15 -8.99 -4.49
C SER A 549 5.52 -9.66 -4.46
N ILE A 550 5.70 -10.56 -3.48
CA ILE A 550 6.92 -11.32 -3.27
C ILE A 550 6.68 -12.74 -3.83
N PRO A 551 7.66 -13.36 -4.50
CA PRO A 551 7.51 -14.73 -4.98
C PRO A 551 7.32 -15.71 -3.82
N MET A 552 6.49 -16.74 -4.04
CA MET A 552 6.42 -17.88 -3.11
C MET A 552 7.68 -18.75 -3.22
N ASN A 553 8.31 -18.78 -4.39
CA ASN A 553 9.54 -19.53 -4.64
C ASN A 553 10.70 -18.56 -4.93
N MET A 554 11.69 -18.54 -4.04
CA MET A 554 12.87 -17.66 -4.13
C MET A 554 13.78 -17.95 -5.33
N ASN A 555 13.52 -18.98 -6.14
CA ASN A 555 14.25 -19.22 -7.39
C ASN A 555 13.68 -18.41 -8.58
N GLN A 556 12.50 -17.80 -8.40
CA GLN A 556 11.88 -16.94 -9.40
C GLN A 556 12.44 -15.52 -9.30
N SER A 557 12.61 -14.89 -10.46
CA SER A 557 13.10 -13.51 -10.58
C SER A 557 12.33 -12.80 -11.70
N VAL A 558 12.32 -11.47 -11.68
CA VAL A 558 11.65 -10.68 -12.72
C VAL A 558 12.30 -10.92 -14.08
N VAL A 559 11.48 -11.01 -15.12
CA VAL A 559 11.92 -11.23 -16.50
C VAL A 559 11.66 -9.98 -17.32
N LEU A 560 12.70 -9.45 -17.97
CA LEU A 560 12.61 -8.37 -18.94
C LEU A 560 12.70 -8.98 -20.35
N HIS A 561 11.66 -8.77 -21.15
CA HIS A 561 11.67 -9.09 -22.57
C HIS A 561 11.98 -7.82 -23.36
N VAL A 562 12.99 -7.88 -24.23
CA VAL A 562 13.36 -6.78 -25.12
C VAL A 562 13.08 -7.21 -26.55
N TYR A 563 12.27 -6.42 -27.26
CA TYR A 563 12.05 -6.54 -28.70
C TYR A 563 12.69 -5.34 -29.38
N SER A 564 13.85 -5.55 -29.99
CA SER A 564 14.62 -4.51 -30.69
C SER A 564 14.15 -4.38 -32.14
N ASP A 565 13.95 -3.17 -32.62
CA ASP A 565 13.68 -2.94 -34.04
C ASP A 565 14.96 -3.09 -34.89
N SER A 566 16.13 -2.77 -34.31
CA SER A 566 17.44 -2.90 -34.96
C SER A 566 18.20 -4.16 -34.52
N SER A 567 19.07 -4.66 -35.40
CA SER A 567 20.05 -5.73 -35.15
C SER A 567 21.35 -5.24 -34.49
N ASP A 568 21.43 -3.96 -34.15
CA ASP A 568 22.61 -3.37 -33.52
C ASP A 568 22.88 -3.94 -32.12
N PRO A 569 24.14 -3.84 -31.62
CA PRO A 569 24.49 -4.21 -30.26
C PRO A 569 23.58 -3.52 -29.23
N LEU A 570 23.10 -4.32 -28.28
CA LEU A 570 22.15 -3.89 -27.26
C LEU A 570 22.85 -3.92 -25.90
N SER A 571 22.79 -2.80 -25.18
CA SER A 571 23.23 -2.73 -23.78
C SER A 571 22.06 -2.38 -22.87
N LEU A 572 22.05 -2.97 -21.68
CA LEU A 572 21.08 -2.69 -20.63
C LEU A 572 21.74 -1.90 -19.52
N GLU A 573 21.23 -0.70 -19.29
CA GLU A 573 21.53 0.05 -18.09
C GLU A 573 20.51 -0.29 -16.99
N VAL A 574 21.00 -0.86 -15.89
CA VAL A 574 20.22 -1.11 -14.68
C VAL A 574 20.60 -0.08 -13.63
N LYS A 575 19.64 0.77 -13.25
CA LYS A 575 19.84 1.84 -12.28
C LYS A 575 18.87 1.71 -11.12
N VAL A 576 19.36 1.82 -9.89
CA VAL A 576 18.49 1.89 -8.70
C VAL A 576 17.69 3.19 -8.77
N ASP A 577 16.36 3.08 -8.72
CA ASP A 577 15.52 4.25 -8.57
C ASP A 577 15.30 4.52 -7.08
N PHE A 578 16.23 5.22 -6.45
CA PHE A 578 16.21 5.46 -5.01
C PHE A 578 14.96 6.22 -4.54
N PHE A 579 14.42 7.12 -5.38
CA PHE A 579 13.19 7.84 -5.09
C PHE A 579 12.01 6.87 -5.02
N GLN A 580 11.89 5.97 -6.00
CA GLN A 580 10.86 4.94 -6.03
C GLN A 580 11.07 3.84 -4.98
N VAL A 581 12.31 3.55 -4.54
CA VAL A 581 12.59 2.69 -3.39
C VAL A 581 12.00 3.28 -2.11
N LEU A 582 12.32 4.55 -1.80
CA LEU A 582 11.75 5.26 -0.64
C LEU A 582 10.23 5.40 -0.76
N GLY A 583 9.74 5.71 -1.97
CA GLY A 583 8.31 5.76 -2.27
C GLY A 583 7.62 4.42 -2.04
N GLY A 584 8.24 3.30 -2.44
CA GLY A 584 7.73 1.95 -2.23
C GLY A 584 7.64 1.56 -0.75
N ILE A 585 8.61 1.98 0.07
CA ILE A 585 8.57 1.79 1.53
C ILE A 585 7.39 2.57 2.12
N VAL A 586 7.22 3.85 1.76
CA VAL A 586 6.12 4.68 2.26
C VAL A 586 4.75 4.16 1.76
N ARG A 587 4.65 3.77 0.49
CA ARG A 587 3.41 3.25 -0.13
C ARG A 587 2.93 1.96 0.51
N ASN A 588 3.84 1.02 0.80
CA ASN A 588 3.48 -0.31 1.30
C ASN A 588 3.42 -0.38 2.84
N LEU A 589 4.22 0.42 3.55
CA LEU A 589 4.36 0.31 5.01
C LEU A 589 3.95 1.59 5.76
N GLY A 590 3.64 2.69 5.07
CA GLY A 590 3.32 3.98 5.69
C GLY A 590 2.15 3.92 6.68
N VAL A 591 1.18 3.02 6.43
CA VAL A 591 0.03 2.78 7.32
C VAL A 591 0.47 2.30 8.71
N SER A 592 1.63 1.67 8.83
CA SER A 592 2.18 1.19 10.11
C SER A 592 2.88 2.29 10.93
N LEU A 593 3.25 3.43 10.32
CA LEU A 593 4.02 4.50 10.99
C LEU A 593 3.38 5.02 12.30
N PRO A 594 2.05 5.24 12.41
CA PRO A 594 1.40 5.66 13.65
C PRO A 594 1.79 4.83 14.88
N VAL A 595 1.88 3.51 14.73
CA VAL A 595 2.16 2.58 15.83
C VAL A 595 3.62 2.70 16.28
N TYR A 596 4.53 2.93 15.34
CA TYR A 596 5.94 3.16 15.67
C TYR A 596 6.16 4.55 16.27
N VAL A 597 5.35 5.57 15.91
CA VAL A 597 5.38 6.87 16.59
C VAL A 597 4.92 6.70 18.05
N LEU A 598 3.83 5.97 18.27
CA LEU A 598 3.35 5.65 19.61
C LEU A 598 4.38 4.85 20.42
N ALA A 599 5.11 3.92 19.79
CA ALA A 599 6.19 3.20 20.46
C ALA A 599 7.27 4.15 20.98
N ASN A 600 7.69 5.14 20.17
CA ASN A 600 8.66 6.17 20.60
C ASN A 600 8.12 7.07 21.72
N ILE A 601 6.84 7.47 21.65
CA ILE A 601 6.16 8.25 22.69
C ILE A 601 6.14 7.48 24.01
N ILE A 602 5.71 6.21 23.98
CA ILE A 602 5.61 5.34 25.16
C ILE A 602 6.99 5.07 25.76
N GLN A 603 8.03 4.82 24.95
CA GLN A 603 9.39 4.65 25.44
C GLN A 603 9.96 5.91 26.11
N THR A 604 9.64 7.08 25.58
CA THR A 604 10.07 8.35 26.17
C THR A 604 9.38 8.56 27.52
N PHE A 605 8.08 8.31 27.60
CA PHE A 605 7.33 8.40 28.86
C PHE A 605 7.85 7.43 29.92
N MET A 606 8.10 6.18 29.52
CA MET A 606 8.66 5.13 30.35
C MET A 606 9.91 5.58 31.08
N PHE A 607 10.83 6.14 30.31
CA PHE A 607 12.10 6.61 30.83
C PHE A 607 11.92 7.76 31.81
N GLN A 608 11.09 8.76 31.46
CA GLN A 608 10.81 9.88 32.34
C GLN A 608 10.18 9.43 33.66
N LEU A 609 9.16 8.56 33.61
CA LEU A 609 8.55 8.02 34.82
C LEU A 609 9.55 7.28 35.72
N ASN A 610 10.44 6.49 35.13
CA ASN A 610 11.46 5.78 35.90
C ASN A 610 12.45 6.75 36.59
N GLN A 611 12.77 7.89 35.96
CA GLN A 611 13.59 8.94 36.60
C GLN A 611 12.84 9.58 37.77
N VAL A 612 11.57 9.95 37.57
CA VAL A 612 10.73 10.55 38.62
C VAL A 612 10.59 9.61 39.83
N GLN A 613 10.32 8.32 39.59
CA GLN A 613 10.22 7.30 40.65
C GLN A 613 11.55 7.03 41.38
N ALA A 614 12.67 7.26 40.69
CA ALA A 614 14.01 7.21 41.26
C ALA A 614 14.41 8.52 41.98
N GLY A 615 13.55 9.54 41.98
CA GLY A 615 13.84 10.85 42.56
C GLY A 615 14.89 11.65 41.79
N LYS A 616 15.16 11.29 40.53
CA LYS A 616 16.12 11.97 39.65
C LYS A 616 15.39 13.02 38.80
N PRO A 617 16.03 14.16 38.49
CA PRO A 617 15.46 15.14 37.56
C PRO A 617 15.23 14.48 36.19
N CYS A 618 14.19 14.89 35.48
CA CYS A 618 13.98 14.40 34.13
C CYS A 618 15.00 14.99 33.15
N TYR A 619 15.00 14.41 31.96
CA TYR A 619 15.64 15.01 30.80
C TYR A 619 14.61 15.86 30.07
N ALA A 620 15.07 16.93 29.41
CA ALA A 620 14.24 17.63 28.43
C ALA A 620 13.73 16.62 27.40
N ILE A 621 12.52 16.82 26.87
CA ILE A 621 11.87 15.83 26.00
C ILE A 621 12.76 15.50 24.79
N VAL A 622 13.52 16.47 24.26
CA VAL A 622 14.46 16.25 23.14
C VAL A 622 15.52 15.21 23.51
N ASP A 623 16.19 15.39 24.65
CA ASP A 623 17.24 14.49 25.12
C ASP A 623 16.67 13.13 25.55
N ALA A 624 15.49 13.14 26.17
CA ALA A 624 14.79 11.92 26.56
C ALA A 624 14.47 11.03 25.34
N VAL A 625 14.01 11.63 24.24
CA VAL A 625 13.76 10.90 22.97
C VAL A 625 15.07 10.35 22.43
N GLU A 626 16.15 11.13 22.43
CA GLU A 626 17.45 10.71 21.90
C GLU A 626 18.03 9.51 22.66
N VAL A 627 17.91 9.50 23.99
CA VAL A 627 18.35 8.39 24.84
C VAL A 627 17.49 7.15 24.64
N THR A 628 16.18 7.31 24.48
CA THR A 628 15.24 6.19 24.53
C THR A 628 14.97 5.54 23.18
N SER A 629 14.85 6.34 22.11
CA SER A 629 14.38 5.96 20.78
C SER A 629 15.46 5.19 20.02
N LYS A 630 15.68 3.94 20.42
CA LYS A 630 16.71 3.07 19.84
C LYS A 630 16.08 1.87 19.13
N PRO A 631 16.38 1.61 17.85
CA PRO A 631 15.77 0.53 17.07
C PRO A 631 15.92 -0.87 17.69
N TYR A 632 17.02 -1.11 18.42
CA TYR A 632 17.28 -2.40 19.09
C TYR A 632 16.25 -2.77 20.17
N LYS A 633 15.39 -1.83 20.60
CA LYS A 633 14.31 -2.11 21.55
C LYS A 633 13.06 -2.70 20.91
N VAL A 634 12.95 -2.67 19.59
CA VAL A 634 11.77 -3.17 18.84
C VAL A 634 12.17 -4.21 17.81
N GLN A 635 13.19 -3.92 16.98
CA GLN A 635 13.60 -4.76 15.85
C GLN A 635 13.91 -6.22 16.26
N PRO A 636 14.73 -6.51 17.30
CA PRO A 636 15.09 -7.88 17.63
C PRO A 636 13.89 -8.72 18.06
N PHE A 637 12.93 -8.14 18.79
CA PHE A 637 11.72 -8.83 19.22
C PHE A 637 10.83 -9.19 18.03
N MET A 638 10.68 -8.28 17.06
CA MET A 638 9.93 -8.55 15.84
C MET A 638 10.60 -9.66 15.01
N SER A 639 11.92 -9.58 14.80
CA SER A 639 12.67 -10.60 14.07
C SER A 639 12.65 -11.97 14.76
N MET A 640 12.78 -11.99 16.10
CA MET A 640 12.75 -13.23 16.88
C MET A 640 11.36 -13.86 16.85
N LEU A 641 10.31 -13.08 17.08
CA LEU A 641 8.92 -13.57 16.99
C LEU A 641 8.66 -14.15 15.60
N LYS A 642 9.14 -13.50 14.53
CA LYS A 642 9.01 -13.99 13.16
C LYS A 642 9.67 -15.35 13.00
N ALA A 643 10.95 -15.45 13.38
CA ALA A 643 11.72 -16.68 13.26
C ALA A 643 11.11 -17.86 14.03
N VAL A 644 10.53 -17.59 15.22
CA VAL A 644 9.87 -18.60 16.05
C VAL A 644 8.47 -18.95 15.51
N TYR A 645 7.72 -17.98 14.98
CA TYR A 645 6.36 -18.21 14.45
C TYR A 645 6.34 -19.20 13.29
N PHE A 646 7.37 -19.21 12.44
CA PHE A 646 7.49 -20.18 11.34
C PHE A 646 7.86 -21.60 11.79
N LYS A 647 8.12 -21.84 13.07
CA LYS A 647 8.30 -23.20 13.59
C LYS A 647 6.93 -23.85 13.82
N PRO A 648 6.66 -25.05 13.25
CA PRO A 648 5.34 -25.70 13.32
C PRO A 648 4.82 -25.90 14.75
N THR A 649 5.72 -26.22 15.68
CA THR A 649 5.39 -26.41 17.11
C THR A 649 4.84 -25.14 17.74
N PHE A 650 5.51 -24.01 17.51
CA PHE A 650 5.07 -22.73 18.05
C PHE A 650 3.79 -22.24 17.36
N ALA A 651 3.67 -22.42 16.05
CA ALA A 651 2.45 -22.08 15.32
C ALA A 651 1.23 -22.85 15.84
N ALA A 652 1.39 -24.15 16.16
CA ALA A 652 0.33 -24.97 16.75
C ALA A 652 -0.06 -24.49 18.15
N ILE A 653 0.92 -24.18 19.00
CA ILE A 653 0.67 -23.62 20.34
C ILE A 653 -0.05 -22.27 20.21
N TRP A 654 0.38 -21.42 19.28
CA TRP A 654 -0.24 -20.13 19.01
C TRP A 654 -1.69 -20.28 18.56
N ALA A 655 -1.98 -21.25 17.69
CA ALA A 655 -3.34 -21.49 17.21
C ALA A 655 -4.32 -21.87 18.34
N VAL A 656 -3.84 -22.57 19.38
CA VAL A 656 -4.65 -22.94 20.56
C VAL A 656 -4.79 -21.76 21.53
N SER A 657 -3.87 -20.79 21.52
CA SER A 657 -3.83 -19.69 22.48
C SER A 657 -4.95 -18.63 22.33
N MET A 658 -5.82 -18.75 21.31
CA MET A 658 -6.87 -17.76 20.96
C MET A 658 -6.34 -16.33 20.74
N LEU A 659 -5.02 -16.16 20.62
CA LEU A 659 -4.40 -14.88 20.29
C LEU A 659 -4.54 -14.59 18.79
N PRO A 660 -4.77 -13.32 18.40
CA PRO A 660 -4.74 -12.92 17.00
C PRO A 660 -3.40 -13.30 16.34
N ARG A 661 -3.41 -13.46 15.01
CA ARG A 661 -2.15 -13.55 14.26
C ARG A 661 -1.37 -12.23 14.38
N PRO A 662 -0.04 -12.27 14.57
CA PRO A 662 0.79 -11.07 14.50
C PRO A 662 0.65 -10.35 13.16
N ASP A 663 0.54 -9.02 13.18
CA ASP A 663 0.26 -8.23 11.97
C ASP A 663 1.36 -8.34 10.91
N MET A 664 2.62 -8.46 11.32
CA MET A 664 3.73 -8.66 10.39
C MET A 664 3.60 -9.98 9.60
N ILE A 665 3.00 -11.02 10.21
CA ILE A 665 2.80 -12.31 9.56
C ILE A 665 1.66 -12.20 8.55
N ILE A 666 0.59 -11.46 8.87
CA ILE A 666 -0.49 -11.15 7.93
C ILE A 666 0.06 -10.37 6.73
N LEU A 667 0.86 -9.33 6.99
CA LEU A 667 1.49 -8.54 5.92
C LEU A 667 2.45 -9.36 5.06
N GLU A 668 3.15 -10.34 5.63
CA GLU A 668 4.08 -11.20 4.90
C GLU A 668 3.38 -12.29 4.08
N GLN A 669 2.50 -13.08 4.71
CA GLN A 669 1.90 -14.26 4.10
C GLN A 669 0.69 -13.92 3.24
N ASP A 670 -0.20 -13.04 3.73
CA ASP A 670 -1.51 -12.82 3.13
C ASP A 670 -1.43 -11.67 2.11
N ASN A 671 -0.77 -10.56 2.47
CA ASN A 671 -0.63 -9.39 1.59
C ASN A 671 0.63 -9.40 0.72
N GLN A 672 1.66 -10.19 1.08
CA GLN A 672 2.99 -10.21 0.42
C GLN A 672 3.68 -8.83 0.40
N GLN A 673 3.57 -8.07 1.50
CA GLN A 673 4.03 -6.68 1.66
C GLN A 673 5.09 -6.47 2.76
N TRP A 674 5.57 -7.52 3.43
CA TRP A 674 6.54 -7.38 4.53
C TRP A 674 7.95 -7.84 4.16
N PHE A 675 8.97 -7.17 4.69
CA PHE A 675 10.38 -7.57 4.54
C PHE A 675 11.16 -7.39 5.85
N ASN A 676 12.31 -8.07 6.00
CA ASN A 676 13.01 -8.19 7.30
C ASN A 676 13.47 -6.87 7.93
N PHE A 677 13.84 -5.89 7.11
CA PHE A 677 14.28 -4.56 7.59
C PHE A 677 13.13 -3.55 7.73
N ALA A 678 11.89 -3.93 7.44
CA ALA A 678 10.73 -3.04 7.56
C ALA A 678 10.58 -2.37 8.94
N PRO A 679 10.69 -3.08 10.09
CA PRO A 679 10.55 -2.43 11.39
C PRO A 679 11.63 -1.39 11.68
N LEU A 680 12.84 -1.57 11.13
CA LEU A 680 13.94 -0.60 11.27
C LEU A 680 13.60 0.72 10.57
N PHE A 681 13.21 0.68 9.30
CA PHE A 681 12.82 1.88 8.55
C PHE A 681 11.63 2.58 9.19
N LEU A 682 10.60 1.82 9.58
CA LEU A 682 9.42 2.35 10.25
C LEU A 682 9.75 3.02 11.58
N PHE A 683 10.65 2.43 12.37
CA PHE A 683 11.08 3.01 13.65
C PHE A 683 11.86 4.31 13.45
N LEU A 684 12.77 4.35 12.48
CA LEU A 684 13.56 5.55 12.17
C LEU A 684 12.67 6.69 11.64
N PHE A 685 11.81 6.41 10.67
CA PHE A 685 10.84 7.39 10.15
C PHE A 685 9.86 7.88 11.22
N ALA A 686 9.38 6.99 12.09
CA ALA A 686 8.53 7.38 13.21
C ALA A 686 9.25 8.27 14.23
N THR A 687 10.54 8.07 14.46
CA THR A 687 11.33 8.94 15.37
C THR A 687 11.37 10.36 14.84
N GLU A 688 11.61 10.53 13.54
CA GLU A 688 11.61 11.86 12.90
C GLU A 688 10.21 12.47 12.84
N LEU A 689 9.20 11.68 12.51
CA LEU A 689 7.82 12.16 12.49
C LEU A 689 7.38 12.64 13.89
N PHE A 690 7.78 11.93 14.94
CA PHE A 690 7.57 12.38 16.32
C PHE A 690 8.31 13.69 16.61
N ALA A 691 9.55 13.84 16.15
CA ALA A 691 10.29 15.09 16.30
C ALA A 691 9.57 16.28 15.62
N VAL A 692 9.07 16.10 14.39
CA VAL A 692 8.30 17.12 13.66
C VAL A 692 7.01 17.49 14.40
N ILE A 693 6.22 16.49 14.84
CA ILE A 693 4.99 16.74 15.61
C ILE A 693 5.29 17.55 16.88
N ARG A 694 6.37 17.21 17.61
CA ARG A 694 6.78 17.95 18.81
C ARG A 694 7.18 19.38 18.51
N VAL A 695 7.91 19.63 17.42
CA VAL A 695 8.31 20.99 17.00
C VAL A 695 7.06 21.82 16.71
N ILE A 696 6.13 21.28 15.91
CA ILE A 696 4.85 21.95 15.60
C ILE A 696 4.08 22.25 16.89
N LEU A 697 3.89 21.25 17.75
CA LEU A 697 3.16 21.43 19.02
C LEU A 697 3.85 22.46 19.90
N THR A 698 5.18 22.47 19.95
CA THR A 698 5.98 23.44 20.72
C THR A 698 5.80 24.86 20.20
N LEU A 699 5.79 25.06 18.88
CA LEU A 699 5.53 26.35 18.24
C LEU A 699 4.11 26.84 18.54
N VAL A 700 3.10 25.98 18.40
CA VAL A 700 1.71 26.31 18.74
C VAL A 700 1.60 26.68 20.23
N MET A 701 2.25 25.91 21.12
CA MET A 701 2.30 26.26 22.55
C MET A 701 2.97 27.62 22.78
N LEU A 702 4.07 27.96 22.10
CA LEU A 702 4.73 29.27 22.27
C LEU A 702 3.83 30.44 21.86
N LEU A 703 3.00 30.25 20.83
CA LEU A 703 2.03 31.25 20.37
C LEU A 703 0.85 31.41 21.35
N VAL A 704 0.32 30.30 21.87
CA VAL A 704 -0.91 30.29 22.67
C VAL A 704 -0.67 30.56 24.16
N SER A 705 0.45 30.10 24.72
CA SER A 705 0.74 30.20 26.17
C SER A 705 0.71 31.64 26.71
N PRO A 706 1.27 32.67 26.03
CA PRO A 706 1.23 34.05 26.52
C PRO A 706 -0.19 34.62 26.58
N ILE A 707 -1.02 34.30 25.59
CA ILE A 707 -2.42 34.76 25.49
C ILE A 707 -3.22 34.15 26.62
N LEU A 708 -3.13 32.82 26.79
CA LEU A 708 -3.80 32.10 27.86
C LEU A 708 -3.34 32.61 29.23
N PHE A 709 -2.03 32.78 29.45
CA PHE A 709 -1.51 33.22 30.75
C PHE A 709 -2.02 34.61 31.16
N ARG A 710 -2.24 35.52 30.20
CA ARG A 710 -2.89 36.82 30.47
C ARG A 710 -4.36 36.66 30.88
N LEU A 711 -5.11 35.80 30.19
CA LEU A 711 -6.50 35.47 30.53
C LEU A 711 -6.60 34.77 31.90
N TYR A 712 -5.64 33.90 32.23
CA TYR A 712 -5.55 33.17 33.50
C TYR A 712 -5.26 34.06 34.72
N LYS A 713 -4.65 35.25 34.52
CA LYS A 713 -4.41 36.22 35.61
C LYS A 713 -5.67 37.01 36.01
N LEU A 714 -6.81 36.82 35.34
CA LEU A 714 -8.08 37.40 35.76
C LEU A 714 -8.54 36.78 37.11
N PRO A 715 -8.84 37.59 38.14
CA PRO A 715 -9.05 37.12 39.52
C PRO A 715 -10.18 36.11 39.68
N TYR A 716 -11.18 36.11 38.79
CA TYR A 716 -12.32 35.19 38.82
C TYR A 716 -11.99 33.76 38.34
N VAL A 717 -10.98 33.61 37.46
CA VAL A 717 -10.61 32.32 36.84
C VAL A 717 -9.67 31.51 37.73
N GLY A 718 -8.84 32.18 38.55
CA GLY A 718 -7.92 31.53 39.49
C GLY A 718 -8.63 30.80 40.65
N SER A 719 -9.69 31.38 41.21
CA SER A 719 -10.42 30.81 42.36
C SER A 719 -11.20 29.52 42.05
N LEU A 720 -11.67 29.35 40.81
CA LEU A 720 -12.36 28.13 40.34
C LEU A 720 -11.42 26.95 40.09
N LYS A 721 -10.09 27.19 40.01
CA LYS A 721 -9.08 26.22 39.57
C LYS A 721 -8.60 25.27 40.67
N ASP A 722 -8.70 25.66 41.94
CA ASP A 722 -8.14 24.88 43.06
C ASP A 722 -9.13 23.85 43.64
N SER A 723 -10.40 23.90 43.25
CA SER A 723 -11.39 22.90 43.66
C SER A 723 -11.38 21.68 42.74
N SER A 724 -10.89 20.55 43.25
CA SER A 724 -10.96 19.24 42.58
C SER A 724 -12.40 18.83 42.25
N MET A 725 -13.36 19.19 43.11
CA MET A 725 -14.79 18.93 42.90
C MET A 725 -15.37 19.72 41.71
N VAL A 726 -14.96 20.97 41.52
CA VAL A 726 -15.43 21.78 40.38
C VAL A 726 -14.92 21.19 39.05
N LYS A 727 -13.66 20.76 39.00
CA LYS A 727 -13.09 20.06 37.82
C LYS A 727 -13.83 18.76 37.53
N PHE A 728 -14.10 17.96 38.57
CA PHE A 728 -14.85 16.72 38.44
C PHE A 728 -16.23 16.95 37.82
N ILE A 729 -17.02 17.89 38.35
CA ILE A 729 -18.36 18.20 37.85
C ILE A 729 -18.30 18.72 36.41
N LEU A 730 -17.40 19.65 36.11
CA LEU A 730 -17.26 20.26 34.79
C LEU A 730 -16.87 19.22 33.73
N HIS A 731 -15.78 18.47 33.97
CA HIS A 731 -15.30 17.46 33.03
C HIS A 731 -16.34 16.35 32.83
N SER A 732 -17.00 15.89 33.91
CA SER A 732 -18.04 14.86 33.83
C SER A 732 -19.22 15.30 32.97
N LEU A 733 -19.72 16.54 33.17
CA LEU A 733 -20.85 17.06 32.40
C LEU A 733 -20.52 17.18 30.91
N VAL A 734 -19.37 17.79 30.58
CA VAL A 734 -18.97 17.99 29.18
C VAL A 734 -18.69 16.65 28.49
N LEU A 735 -17.97 15.74 29.14
CA LEU A 735 -17.66 14.42 28.57
C LEU A 735 -18.91 13.56 28.38
N ALA A 736 -19.90 13.65 29.29
CA ALA A 736 -21.18 12.97 29.11
C ALA A 736 -21.91 13.45 27.85
N VAL A 737 -21.96 14.77 27.62
CA VAL A 737 -22.57 15.35 26.41
C VAL A 737 -21.80 14.94 25.17
N CYS A 738 -20.47 15.10 25.15
CA CYS A 738 -19.63 14.75 24.01
C CYS A 738 -19.75 13.26 23.64
N THR A 739 -19.60 12.37 24.61
CA THR A 739 -19.67 10.91 24.40
C THR A 739 -21.06 10.47 23.95
N SER A 740 -22.13 11.15 24.37
CA SER A 740 -23.49 10.85 23.90
C SER A 740 -23.69 11.05 22.39
N LYS A 741 -22.86 11.90 21.76
CA LYS A 741 -22.95 12.26 20.34
C LYS A 741 -21.95 11.50 19.48
N CYS A 742 -20.67 11.56 19.86
CA CYS A 742 -19.56 10.97 19.11
C CYS A 742 -18.30 10.90 19.99
N SER A 743 -17.57 9.79 19.91
CA SER A 743 -16.27 9.58 20.55
C SER A 743 -15.26 10.67 20.23
N SER A 744 -15.25 11.16 18.99
CA SER A 744 -14.30 12.19 18.54
C SER A 744 -14.44 13.51 19.28
N PHE A 745 -15.67 13.90 19.67
CA PHE A 745 -15.87 15.11 20.48
C PHE A 745 -15.28 14.94 21.88
N ALA A 746 -15.41 13.75 22.48
CA ALA A 746 -14.84 13.47 23.79
C ALA A 746 -13.31 13.50 23.72
N PHE A 747 -12.69 12.85 22.73
CA PHE A 747 -11.24 12.90 22.53
C PHE A 747 -10.72 14.29 22.21
N LEU A 748 -11.44 15.06 21.40
CA LEU A 748 -11.11 16.46 21.11
C LEU A 748 -11.13 17.30 22.39
N TYR A 749 -12.17 17.14 23.22
CA TYR A 749 -12.26 17.85 24.49
C TYR A 749 -11.10 17.49 25.43
N MET A 750 -10.78 16.20 25.60
CA MET A 750 -9.66 15.76 26.43
C MET A 750 -8.33 16.31 25.91
N PHE A 751 -8.09 16.25 24.60
CA PHE A 751 -6.92 16.83 23.97
C PHE A 751 -6.81 18.34 24.23
N ILE A 752 -7.90 19.11 24.00
CA ILE A 752 -7.92 20.56 24.22
C ILE A 752 -7.67 20.88 25.71
N ALA A 753 -8.36 20.19 26.62
CA ALA A 753 -8.20 20.42 28.06
C ALA A 753 -6.78 20.12 28.53
N SER A 754 -6.18 19.01 28.07
CA SER A 754 -4.75 18.72 28.31
C SER A 754 -3.84 19.76 27.67
N PHE A 755 -4.12 20.21 26.46
CA PHE A 755 -3.32 21.22 25.76
C PHE A 755 -3.28 22.55 26.51
N LEU A 756 -4.43 23.00 27.03
CA LEU A 756 -4.54 24.20 27.85
C LEU A 756 -3.72 24.07 29.15
N ASN A 757 -3.77 22.90 29.81
CA ASN A 757 -2.98 22.63 31.01
C ASN A 757 -1.47 22.68 30.72
N VAL A 758 -1.02 22.04 29.63
CA VAL A 758 0.40 22.03 29.23
C VAL A 758 0.90 23.43 28.85
N CYS A 759 0.09 24.25 28.17
CA CYS A 759 0.44 25.64 27.89
C CYS A 759 0.66 26.46 29.17
N PHE A 760 -0.18 26.25 30.18
CA PHE A 760 0.00 26.87 31.50
C PHE A 760 1.32 26.42 32.15
N LEU A 761 1.56 25.11 32.22
CA LEU A 761 2.79 24.53 32.78
C LEU A 761 4.05 25.05 32.07
N LYS A 762 4.01 25.15 30.74
CA LYS A 762 5.12 25.69 29.94
C LYS A 762 5.46 27.12 30.34
N LYS A 763 4.45 27.97 30.53
CA LYS A 763 4.69 29.36 30.93
C LYS A 763 5.25 29.45 32.35
N THR A 764 4.76 28.61 33.28
CA THR A 764 5.30 28.51 34.63
C THR A 764 6.77 28.08 34.62
N ALA A 765 7.11 27.03 33.85
CA ALA A 765 8.49 26.57 33.68
C ALA A 765 9.40 27.67 33.08
N LEU A 766 8.92 28.43 32.09
CA LEU A 766 9.67 29.57 31.53
C LEU A 766 9.89 30.73 32.50
N LEU A 767 9.04 30.88 33.52
CA LEU A 767 9.18 31.90 34.56
C LEU A 767 10.14 31.47 35.68
N ASN A 768 10.27 30.15 35.90
CA ASN A 768 11.16 29.54 36.89
C ASN A 768 12.20 28.63 36.20
N PRO A 769 13.12 29.17 35.38
CA PRO A 769 14.13 28.34 34.72
C PRO A 769 15.06 27.67 35.74
N ALA A 770 15.54 26.46 35.42
CA ALA A 770 16.52 25.75 36.24
C ALA A 770 17.74 26.65 36.54
N LYS A 771 18.08 26.84 37.82
CA LYS A 771 19.32 27.52 38.22
C LYS A 771 20.50 26.67 37.74
N LYS A 772 21.26 27.16 36.76
CA LYS A 772 22.59 26.59 36.45
C LYS A 772 23.44 26.63 37.73
N PRO A 773 24.20 25.58 38.06
CA PRO A 773 25.15 25.67 39.16
C PRO A 773 26.10 26.85 38.90
N PRO A 774 26.46 27.65 39.93
CA PRO A 774 27.37 28.76 39.74
C PRO A 774 28.68 28.25 39.15
N LEU A 775 29.13 28.89 38.07
CA LEU A 775 30.51 28.76 37.59
C LEU A 775 31.44 29.14 38.76
N PRO A 776 32.53 28.41 39.02
CA PRO A 776 33.53 28.89 39.97
C PRO A 776 34.02 30.26 39.52
N GLU A 777 33.91 31.25 40.40
CA GLU A 777 34.43 32.60 40.19
C GLU A 777 35.91 32.49 39.76
N LYS A 778 36.20 32.97 38.55
CA LYS A 778 37.56 33.39 38.23
C LYS A 778 37.84 34.62 39.09
N GLN A 779 38.73 34.48 40.08
CA GLN A 779 39.51 35.62 40.54
C GLN A 779 40.26 36.18 39.33
N SER A 780 39.83 37.34 38.87
CA SER A 780 40.55 38.15 37.90
C SER A 780 41.61 38.95 38.66
N ASP A 781 42.85 38.46 38.64
CA ASP A 781 44.03 39.29 38.88
C ASP A 781 44.21 40.20 37.66
N GLU A 782 43.79 41.47 37.78
CA GLU A 782 44.33 42.55 36.95
C GLU A 782 45.44 43.24 37.76
N ALA A 783 46.68 42.97 37.36
CA ALA A 783 47.85 43.74 37.80
C ALA A 783 48.09 44.91 36.85
N GLN A 784 48.28 46.11 37.40
CA GLN A 784 49.29 47.13 37.02
C GLN A 784 49.04 48.47 37.75
N PRO A 785 50.05 49.33 37.95
CA PRO A 785 51.44 49.08 38.33
C PRO A 785 51.88 49.94 39.55
N SER A 786 53.06 49.60 40.08
CA SER A 786 53.99 50.39 40.91
C SER A 786 53.59 51.81 41.37
N ASP A 787 53.68 52.05 42.68
CA ASP A 787 54.52 53.13 43.20
C ASP A 787 55.03 52.84 44.62
N LEU A 788 56.23 53.34 44.86
CA LEU A 788 57.10 53.17 46.01
C LEU A 788 56.48 53.73 47.31
N GLU A 789 56.74 53.11 48.46
CA GLU A 789 57.77 53.56 49.40
C GLU A 789 57.82 52.72 50.68
N VAL A 790 59.05 52.64 51.19
CA VAL A 790 59.60 51.79 52.25
C VAL A 790 59.25 52.34 53.64
N LYS A 791 59.05 51.46 54.65
CA LYS A 791 59.85 51.45 55.89
C LYS A 791 59.52 50.32 56.89
N ASP A 792 60.60 49.62 57.22
CA ASP A 792 61.08 49.13 58.53
C ASP A 792 60.26 48.11 59.35
N GLY A 793 60.84 46.90 59.47
CA GLY A 793 61.48 46.49 60.72
C GLY A 793 60.83 45.40 61.61
N GLU A 794 61.19 44.13 61.34
CA GLU A 794 61.80 43.16 62.29
C GLU A 794 61.01 42.53 63.49
N PRO A 795 61.47 41.39 64.09
CA PRO A 795 60.77 40.07 63.94
C PRO A 795 60.63 39.26 65.26
N GLN A 796 60.09 38.03 65.19
CA GLN A 796 60.33 36.87 66.11
C GLN A 796 59.49 35.66 65.64
N ASP A 797 59.75 34.37 65.92
CA ASP A 797 60.91 33.47 66.04
C ASP A 797 60.34 32.05 66.34
N GLY A 798 61.10 30.97 66.09
CA GLY A 798 60.99 29.62 66.70
C GLY A 798 59.91 28.65 66.16
N SER A 799 60.22 27.50 65.53
CA SER A 799 60.83 26.23 66.06
C SER A 799 59.87 25.47 67.00
N GLU A 800 59.82 24.14 67.17
CA GLU A 800 60.44 22.90 66.68
C GLU A 800 59.67 21.77 67.43
N GLY A 801 59.72 20.50 67.01
CA GLY A 801 59.24 19.40 67.87
C GLY A 801 59.20 18.02 67.22
N ASN A 802 60.14 17.17 67.60
CA ASN A 802 60.46 15.81 67.10
C ASN A 802 59.98 14.69 68.06
N ALA A 803 60.01 13.44 67.53
CA ALA A 803 60.19 12.13 68.22
C ALA A 803 59.00 11.59 69.08
N GLU A 804 58.68 10.29 69.21
CA GLU A 804 59.36 8.99 68.97
C GLU A 804 58.30 7.83 69.01
N PRO A 805 58.58 6.57 68.59
CA PRO A 805 57.60 5.47 68.45
C PRO A 805 57.85 4.25 69.36
N ALA A 806 56.82 3.39 69.59
CA ALA A 806 56.98 1.95 69.92
C ALA A 806 55.63 1.19 69.98
N GLY A 807 55.62 -0.08 69.53
CA GLY A 807 54.70 -1.11 70.06
C GLY A 807 53.95 -1.98 69.04
N ALA A 808 54.48 -3.17 68.77
CA ALA A 808 54.02 -4.17 67.81
C ALA A 808 52.75 -4.96 68.23
N THR A 809 52.03 -5.54 67.26
CA THR A 809 51.80 -7.00 67.07
C THR A 809 50.66 -7.28 66.08
N GLY A 810 50.84 -8.29 65.21
CA GLY A 810 49.73 -9.06 64.65
C GLY A 810 49.67 -9.21 63.13
N ASP A 811 50.37 -10.23 62.62
CA ASP A 811 50.42 -10.72 61.24
C ASP A 811 49.06 -10.91 60.54
N LYS A 812 49.02 -10.60 59.23
CA LYS A 812 49.14 -11.61 58.16
C LYS A 812 49.10 -10.99 56.75
N GLN A 813 50.24 -11.15 56.07
CA GLN A 813 50.47 -11.47 54.64
C GLN A 813 49.44 -10.96 53.60
N SER A 814 49.78 -10.03 52.69
CA SER A 814 50.85 -10.05 51.64
C SER A 814 50.61 -11.18 50.63
N ASP A 815 50.62 -10.98 49.31
CA ASP A 815 51.51 -10.19 48.46
C ASP A 815 50.72 -9.53 47.31
N ASP A 816 51.00 -8.29 46.91
CA ASP A 816 52.13 -7.86 46.05
C ASP A 816 51.95 -8.39 44.61
N ASP A 817 52.01 -7.58 43.56
CA ASP A 817 53.22 -6.87 43.21
C ASP A 817 52.93 -5.61 42.39
N GLY A 818 53.74 -4.58 42.64
CA GLY A 818 53.68 -3.28 42.00
C GLY A 818 54.49 -3.18 40.72
N SER A 819 54.32 -2.06 40.03
CA SER A 819 55.47 -1.24 39.60
C SER A 819 55.00 0.12 39.07
N LYS A 820 55.83 1.10 39.44
CA LYS A 820 55.78 2.54 39.20
C LYS A 820 55.52 2.93 37.74
N VAL A 821 54.97 4.12 37.52
CA VAL A 821 55.66 5.29 36.91
C VAL A 821 54.62 6.32 36.39
N GLU A 822 54.89 7.59 36.73
CA GLU A 822 54.44 8.86 36.12
C GLU A 822 52.99 9.34 36.22
N GLU A 823 52.84 10.44 36.98
CA GLU A 823 51.81 11.46 36.80
C GLU A 823 51.80 11.96 35.35
N SER A 824 50.80 11.54 34.58
CA SER A 824 50.26 12.35 33.49
C SER A 824 49.00 13.04 33.98
N LYS A 825 48.97 14.37 33.83
CA LYS A 825 47.75 15.19 33.93
C LYS A 825 46.65 14.54 33.09
N LYS A 826 45.73 13.82 33.72
CA LYS A 826 44.49 13.39 33.08
C LYS A 826 43.50 14.54 33.17
N GLU A 827 43.45 15.34 32.11
CA GLU A 827 42.28 16.12 31.76
C GLU A 827 41.04 15.25 31.97
N ARG A 828 40.07 15.74 32.77
CA ARG A 828 38.77 15.09 32.83
C ARG A 828 38.17 15.14 31.43
N PRO A 829 37.65 14.02 30.89
CA PRO A 829 36.92 14.09 29.64
C PRO A 829 35.70 14.96 29.87
N ILE A 830 35.55 16.00 29.04
CA ILE A 830 34.30 16.74 28.88
C ILE A 830 33.28 15.73 28.37
N THR A 831 32.57 15.09 29.30
CA THR A 831 31.39 14.30 29.00
C THR A 831 30.26 15.30 28.80
N ASN A 832 29.69 15.32 27.59
CA ASN A 832 28.43 15.99 27.33
C ASN A 832 27.32 15.25 28.12
N GLU A 833 27.20 15.49 29.43
CA GLU A 833 26.00 15.09 30.16
C GLU A 833 24.82 15.93 29.65
N PRO A 834 23.67 15.33 29.33
CA PRO A 834 22.50 16.08 28.85
C PRO A 834 21.92 16.97 29.96
N ASP A 835 21.30 18.10 29.57
CA ASP A 835 20.79 19.11 30.51
C ASP A 835 19.67 18.53 31.41
N ARG A 836 19.86 18.63 32.72
CA ARG A 836 18.90 18.17 33.75
C ARG A 836 17.85 19.27 34.00
N THR A 837 16.57 18.89 34.06
CA THR A 837 15.45 19.85 34.20
C THR A 837 15.11 20.21 35.65
N SER A 838 14.45 21.36 35.84
CA SER A 838 13.82 21.79 37.11
C SER A 838 12.52 20.99 37.41
N PRO A 839 12.01 20.97 38.66
CA PRO A 839 10.75 20.28 38.99
C PRO A 839 9.54 20.78 38.16
N GLU A 840 9.46 22.07 37.88
CA GLU A 840 8.42 22.63 37.01
C GLU A 840 8.56 22.18 35.55
N GLU A 841 9.79 22.07 35.06
CA GLU A 841 10.09 21.53 33.72
C GLU A 841 9.83 20.02 33.65
N ASP A 842 10.11 19.25 34.70
CA ASP A 842 9.79 17.82 34.79
C ASP A 842 8.28 17.60 34.64
N CYS A 843 7.49 18.37 35.40
CA CYS A 843 6.03 18.33 35.35
C CYS A 843 5.50 18.70 33.95
N PHE A 844 6.06 19.75 33.33
CA PHE A 844 5.74 20.10 31.95
C PHE A 844 6.08 18.95 30.97
N SER A 845 7.25 18.35 31.13
CA SER A 845 7.79 17.31 30.25
C SER A 845 6.88 16.07 30.23
N VAL A 846 6.50 15.57 31.41
CA VAL A 846 5.60 14.41 31.57
C VAL A 846 4.21 14.69 30.99
N ASN A 847 3.62 15.85 31.31
CA ASN A 847 2.29 16.24 30.80
C ASN A 847 2.28 16.47 29.29
N CYS A 848 3.39 16.94 28.72
CA CYS A 848 3.55 17.10 27.27
C CYS A 848 3.52 15.74 26.55
N ILE A 849 4.05 14.67 27.14
CA ILE A 849 3.95 13.33 26.56
C ILE A 849 2.52 12.77 26.68
N LEU A 850 1.84 12.98 27.82
CA LEU A 850 0.42 12.61 27.95
C LEU A 850 -0.44 13.32 26.89
N LEU A 851 -0.17 14.59 26.61
CA LEU A 851 -0.82 15.35 25.54
C LEU A 851 -0.66 14.68 24.16
N HIS A 852 0.48 14.03 23.87
CA HIS A 852 0.64 13.28 22.62
C HIS A 852 -0.23 12.02 22.59
N LEU A 853 -0.39 11.31 23.71
CA LEU A 853 -1.29 10.15 23.78
C LEU A 853 -2.75 10.57 23.54
N TRP A 854 -3.17 11.70 24.11
CA TRP A 854 -4.49 12.29 23.86
C TRP A 854 -4.66 12.73 22.39
N LEU A 855 -3.63 13.36 21.80
CA LEU A 855 -3.62 13.71 20.39
C LEU A 855 -3.84 12.48 19.50
N TRP A 856 -3.11 11.39 19.74
CA TRP A 856 -3.25 10.18 18.92
C TRP A 856 -4.62 9.51 19.06
N LEU A 857 -5.20 9.48 20.27
CA LEU A 857 -6.58 9.02 20.45
C LEU A 857 -7.58 9.86 19.64
N PHE A 858 -7.40 11.19 19.62
CA PHE A 858 -8.20 12.07 18.78
C PHE A 858 -7.96 11.79 17.28
N LEU A 859 -6.72 11.63 16.83
CA LEU A 859 -6.38 11.33 15.44
C LEU A 859 -7.02 10.02 14.95
N PHE A 860 -7.00 8.96 15.76
CA PHE A 860 -7.69 7.70 15.43
C PHE A 860 -9.21 7.85 15.34
N SER A 861 -9.79 8.85 16.01
CA SER A 861 -11.23 9.13 15.98
C SER A 861 -11.68 10.05 14.85
N LEU A 862 -10.76 10.62 14.05
CA LEU A 862 -11.13 11.53 12.95
C LEU A 862 -12.10 10.93 11.92
N PRO A 863 -12.03 9.63 11.56
CA PRO A 863 -13.01 9.04 10.66
C PRO A 863 -14.45 9.13 11.17
N SER A 864 -14.68 8.86 12.46
CA SER A 864 -16.00 8.99 13.11
C SER A 864 -16.53 10.42 13.01
N LEU A 865 -15.67 11.42 13.19
CA LEU A 865 -16.03 12.83 13.05
C LEU A 865 -16.41 13.18 11.60
N GLY A 866 -15.63 12.72 10.63
CA GLY A 866 -15.89 12.96 9.21
C GLY A 866 -17.24 12.43 8.75
N VAL A 867 -17.61 11.21 9.17
CA VAL A 867 -18.90 10.61 8.84
C VAL A 867 -20.07 11.35 9.51
N LEU A 868 -19.90 11.75 10.78
CA LEU A 868 -20.93 12.54 11.46
C LEU A 868 -21.18 13.87 10.75
N ILE A 869 -20.13 14.55 10.28
CA ILE A 869 -20.25 15.82 9.55
C ILE A 869 -21.03 15.64 8.24
N ILE A 870 -20.75 14.58 7.48
CA ILE A 870 -21.44 14.29 6.21
C ILE A 870 -22.92 14.00 6.46
N ASN A 871 -23.23 13.24 7.51
CA ASN A 871 -24.59 12.82 7.84
C ASN A 871 -25.31 13.76 8.82
N PHE A 872 -24.72 14.91 9.18
CA PHE A 872 -25.23 15.77 10.26
C PHE A 872 -26.68 16.21 10.08
N ARG A 873 -27.12 16.37 8.82
CA ARG A 873 -28.51 16.73 8.49
C ARG A 873 -29.51 15.59 8.75
N ALA A 874 -29.08 14.34 8.62
CA ALA A 874 -29.92 13.16 8.80
C ALA A 874 -29.81 12.56 10.21
N GLU A 875 -28.61 12.60 10.80
CA GLU A 875 -28.29 11.96 12.07
C GLU A 875 -27.48 12.91 12.97
N MET A 876 -28.04 13.29 14.12
CA MET A 876 -27.35 14.13 15.12
C MET A 876 -26.40 13.35 16.06
N LYS A 877 -26.37 12.02 15.94
CA LYS A 877 -25.55 11.10 16.74
C LYS A 877 -25.03 10.02 15.81
N LEU A 878 -23.78 9.61 16.00
CA LEU A 878 -23.20 8.51 15.25
C LEU A 878 -23.75 7.15 15.79
N PRO A 879 -24.51 6.37 14.99
CA PRO A 879 -25.22 5.20 15.51
C PRO A 879 -24.29 4.01 15.81
N ARG A 880 -23.25 3.80 15.00
CA ARG A 880 -22.24 2.74 15.18
C ARG A 880 -20.85 3.34 15.30
N ASP A 881 -20.57 3.99 16.42
CA ASP A 881 -19.26 4.57 16.66
C ASP A 881 -18.24 3.47 17.08
N PRO A 882 -17.15 3.24 16.31
CA PRO A 882 -16.17 2.19 16.60
C PRO A 882 -15.34 2.44 17.86
N LEU A 883 -15.27 3.68 18.36
CA LEU A 883 -14.42 4.09 19.47
C LEU A 883 -15.20 4.50 20.73
N ILE A 884 -16.52 4.27 20.79
CA ILE A 884 -17.36 4.73 21.89
C ILE A 884 -16.95 4.15 23.25
N LEU A 885 -16.58 2.86 23.29
CA LEU A 885 -16.16 2.19 24.52
C LEU A 885 -14.82 2.75 24.99
N GLN A 886 -13.90 2.96 24.06
CA GLN A 886 -12.60 3.57 24.30
C GLN A 886 -12.76 4.99 24.82
N ALA A 887 -13.65 5.80 24.23
CA ALA A 887 -13.94 7.16 24.68
C ALA A 887 -14.56 7.19 26.09
N THR A 888 -15.40 6.21 26.42
CA THR A 888 -16.00 6.10 27.76
C THR A 888 -14.94 5.79 28.82
N ILE A 889 -14.07 4.81 28.56
CA ILE A 889 -12.95 4.47 29.44
C ILE A 889 -11.97 5.64 29.55
N ALA A 890 -11.64 6.27 28.43
CA ALA A 890 -10.79 7.44 28.37
C ALA A 890 -11.33 8.60 29.21
N SER A 891 -12.63 8.86 29.13
CA SER A 891 -13.30 9.91 29.90
C SER A 891 -13.15 9.67 31.41
N LEU A 892 -13.35 8.42 31.86
CA LEU A 892 -13.15 8.05 33.27
C LEU A 892 -11.69 8.28 33.70
N LEU A 893 -10.72 7.81 32.91
CA LEU A 893 -9.29 7.99 33.20
C LEU A 893 -8.91 9.47 33.24
N PHE A 894 -9.41 10.27 32.30
CA PHE A 894 -9.15 11.70 32.21
C PHE A 894 -9.69 12.46 33.43
N ILE A 895 -10.92 12.14 33.86
CA ILE A 895 -11.52 12.74 35.06
C ILE A 895 -10.67 12.43 36.28
N ILE A 896 -10.26 11.17 36.48
CA ILE A 896 -9.41 10.77 37.61
C ILE A 896 -8.05 11.50 37.56
N GLN A 897 -7.40 11.55 36.41
CA GLN A 897 -6.13 12.28 36.23
C GLN A 897 -6.28 13.78 36.53
N SER A 898 -7.41 14.39 36.16
CA SER A 898 -7.68 15.80 36.44
C SER A 898 -7.89 16.10 37.94
N MET A 899 -8.33 15.10 38.71
CA MET A 899 -8.53 15.21 40.16
C MET A 899 -7.22 15.05 40.96
N PHE A 900 -6.27 14.26 40.45
CA PHE A 900 -4.97 14.00 41.07
C PHE A 900 -3.81 14.52 40.21
N PRO A 901 -3.65 15.84 40.01
CA PRO A 901 -2.65 16.41 39.09
C PRO A 901 -1.20 16.33 39.57
N GLY A 902 -0.87 15.44 40.52
CA GLY A 902 0.39 15.47 41.26
C GLY A 902 1.56 14.78 40.54
N TYR A 903 2.55 15.56 40.12
CA TYR A 903 3.94 15.11 39.97
C TYR A 903 4.44 14.45 41.29
N ASP A 904 3.98 14.96 42.44
CA ASP A 904 4.30 14.45 43.78
C ASP A 904 3.72 13.06 44.08
N GLY A 905 2.56 12.70 43.50
CA GLY A 905 1.98 11.36 43.63
C GLY A 905 2.84 10.28 42.97
N ILE A 906 3.42 10.60 41.81
CA ILE A 906 4.32 9.68 41.09
C ILE A 906 5.64 9.50 41.84
N LYS A 907 6.16 10.57 42.44
CA LYS A 907 7.40 10.55 43.23
C LYS A 907 7.26 9.72 44.51
N THR A 908 6.06 9.63 45.07
CA THR A 908 5.76 8.93 46.34
C THR A 908 5.16 7.53 46.15
N SER A 909 4.75 7.17 44.93
CA SER A 909 4.14 5.87 44.62
C SER A 909 5.02 4.68 45.00
N LYS A 910 4.41 3.68 45.67
CA LYS A 910 5.08 2.43 46.07
C LYS A 910 5.11 1.38 44.95
N LEU A 911 4.41 1.59 43.83
CA LEU A 911 4.26 0.61 42.75
C LEU A 911 5.34 0.74 41.66
N ARG A 912 6.61 0.58 42.04
CA ARG A 912 7.73 0.56 41.08
C ARG A 912 7.65 -0.62 40.10
N LEU A 913 7.11 -1.77 40.53
CA LEU A 913 6.97 -2.98 39.69
C LEU A 913 6.04 -2.79 38.47
N LEU A 914 5.05 -1.89 38.54
CA LEU A 914 4.16 -1.59 37.42
C LEU A 914 4.90 -0.98 36.23
N SER A 915 6.09 -0.40 36.44
CA SER A 915 6.93 0.10 35.34
C SER A 915 7.43 -1.02 34.43
N TRP A 916 7.61 -2.25 34.93
CA TRP A 916 8.17 -3.37 34.15
C TRP A 916 7.19 -3.90 33.10
N PHE A 917 5.88 -3.83 33.36
CA PHE A 917 4.84 -4.31 32.44
C PHE A 917 4.65 -3.42 31.20
N LYS A 918 5.11 -2.17 31.26
CA LYS A 918 4.91 -1.19 30.19
C LYS A 918 5.72 -1.47 28.92
N PHE A 919 6.92 -2.06 29.04
CA PHE A 919 7.73 -2.42 27.88
C PHE A 919 7.09 -3.57 27.07
N PRO A 920 6.65 -4.69 27.70
CA PRO A 920 5.85 -5.70 27.03
C PRO A 920 4.60 -5.16 26.32
N ILE A 921 3.84 -4.25 26.95
CA ILE A 921 2.65 -3.62 26.34
C ILE A 921 3.01 -2.90 25.03
N MET A 922 4.13 -2.17 25.00
CA MET A 922 4.60 -1.50 23.79
C MET A 922 5.02 -2.51 22.71
N VAL A 923 5.73 -3.60 23.06
CA VAL A 923 6.09 -4.64 22.09
C VAL A 923 4.83 -5.29 21.51
N LEU A 924 3.86 -5.64 22.36
CA LEU A 924 2.57 -6.21 21.94
C LEU A 924 1.79 -5.26 21.04
N MET A 925 1.82 -3.95 21.31
CA MET A 925 1.20 -2.95 20.45
C MET A 925 1.79 -2.97 19.03
N VAL A 926 3.13 -3.01 18.91
CA VAL A 926 3.80 -3.10 17.60
C VAL A 926 3.46 -4.42 16.90
N VAL A 927 3.42 -5.53 17.64
CA VAL A 927 3.11 -6.86 17.09
C VAL A 927 1.67 -6.97 16.57
N PHE A 928 0.69 -6.39 17.28
CA PHE A 928 -0.73 -6.61 17.01
C PHE A 928 -1.49 -5.43 16.42
N SER A 929 -0.87 -4.25 16.31
CA SER A 929 -1.54 -3.05 15.81
C SER A 929 -0.87 -2.39 14.62
N SER A 930 0.28 -2.91 14.12
CA SER A 930 1.00 -2.33 12.97
C SER A 930 0.16 -2.28 11.69
N HIS A 931 -0.64 -3.31 11.44
CA HIS A 931 -1.63 -3.33 10.36
C HIS A 931 -3.04 -3.08 10.90
N SER A 932 -3.38 -3.69 12.03
CA SER A 932 -4.68 -3.64 12.69
C SER A 932 -4.80 -2.41 13.62
N LEU A 933 -4.71 -1.20 13.04
CA LEU A 933 -4.64 0.08 13.78
C LEU A 933 -5.79 0.30 14.76
N HIS A 934 -6.98 -0.26 14.52
CA HIS A 934 -8.13 -0.18 15.43
C HIS A 934 -7.84 -0.74 16.84
N ARG A 935 -6.77 -1.53 17.00
CA ARG A 935 -6.30 -2.06 18.29
C ARG A 935 -5.41 -1.08 19.06
N ALA A 936 -4.73 -0.15 18.39
CA ALA A 936 -3.78 0.78 19.01
C ALA A 936 -4.41 1.65 20.14
N PRO A 937 -5.64 2.18 20.02
CA PRO A 937 -6.31 2.90 21.11
C PRO A 937 -6.40 2.11 22.42
N TRP A 938 -6.59 0.78 22.36
CA TRP A 938 -6.63 -0.06 23.56
C TRP A 938 -5.29 -0.10 24.30
N PHE A 939 -4.18 -0.15 23.57
CA PHE A 939 -2.84 -0.09 24.16
C PHE A 939 -2.55 1.28 24.78
N ILE A 940 -2.99 2.37 24.14
CA ILE A 940 -2.90 3.72 24.73
C ILE A 940 -3.69 3.79 26.04
N LEU A 941 -4.91 3.26 26.07
CA LEU A 941 -5.74 3.26 27.29
C LEU A 941 -5.18 2.37 28.39
N ALA A 942 -4.64 1.19 28.06
CA ALA A 942 -3.96 0.35 29.03
C ALA A 942 -2.78 1.10 29.68
N TYR A 943 -2.06 1.88 28.88
CA TYR A 943 -0.96 2.70 29.35
C TYR A 943 -1.40 3.87 30.24
N LEU A 944 -2.42 4.61 29.80
CA LEU A 944 -3.03 5.69 30.59
C LEU A 944 -3.64 5.17 31.89
N GLY A 945 -4.28 4.00 31.87
CA GLY A 945 -4.82 3.34 33.05
C GLY A 945 -3.72 2.99 34.05
N LEU A 946 -2.64 2.36 33.59
CA LEU A 946 -1.48 2.03 34.42
C LEU A 946 -0.82 3.28 35.03
N HIS A 947 -0.73 4.35 34.25
CA HIS A 947 -0.25 5.65 34.74
C HIS A 947 -1.17 6.21 35.84
N THR A 948 -2.48 6.18 35.61
CA THR A 948 -3.49 6.67 36.57
C THR A 948 -3.44 5.87 37.88
N VAL A 949 -3.30 4.54 37.81
CA VAL A 949 -3.14 3.69 39.00
C VAL A 949 -1.88 4.06 39.78
N THR A 950 -0.78 4.36 39.09
CA THR A 950 0.48 4.80 39.73
C THR A 950 0.36 6.19 40.37
N GLN A 951 -0.58 7.04 39.92
CA GLN A 951 -0.82 8.34 40.54
C GLN A 951 -1.67 8.26 41.81
N ILE A 952 -2.57 7.27 41.89
CA ILE A 952 -3.48 7.08 43.02
C ILE A 952 -2.79 6.36 44.19
N ILE A 953 -1.93 5.39 43.87
CA ILE A 953 -1.29 4.46 44.83
C ILE A 953 0.21 4.72 44.90
#